data_AF-A0AAN9MEG9-F1
#
_entry.id   AF-A0AAN9MEG9-F1
#
_cell.length_a   1.000
_cell.length_b   1.000
_cell.length_c   1.000
_cell.angle_alpha   90.00
_cell.angle_beta   90.00
_cell.angle_gamma   90.00
#
_symmetry.space_group_name_H-M   'P 1'
#
loop_
_entity.id
_entity.type
_entity.pdbx_description
1 polymer ?
#
loop_
_entity_poly.entity_id
_entity_poly.type
_entity_poly.pdbx_seq_one_letter_code
_entity_poly.pdbx_strand_id
1 'polypeptide(L)'
;MSRHLNRGVSIRIPERNNDWRDSQSKDKTEKEGFDRRFSSPHPSPLRSLLLSDNSNSKLGITENGLPSDPYIIGTPRTRHKLILFFLKFSLVFVVILALAGSFWWTISISTASRGHIYHGYRRLHEQLVSDLLDIGEISYAPTRLKELEFCYKEFENYVPCFNVSDNLALGFSDGNEFDRQCGHELRQDCLSLSPPNYKIPLRWPTGRDIIWVANVKLTAQEVLSSGSLTKRMMMLDEEQISFRSVSHMFDGVEDYSHQIAEMIGLRNESNFIQAGVRTILDIDCGYGSFGAHLFQNQLLTMCIASYEPSGSQVQLTLERGFPAMVASFNSKQLPYPSLSFDMLHCARCGIDWDRKDGILMIEADRLLRPGGYFVWTSTLTNARDKDSQERWKFIQSFAENLCWDMMSQQDETVVWKKTSEKTCYGSRKNTSPPPLCGRGYDVETPYYRELQNCIGGTHSSRWISVEKRQTWPSRDQLNKKELENFGLQSDEFAEDSESWRASVRNYWSLLSPLIFSDHPKRPGDEDPPPPYNMLRNVLDMNSHFGGFNSALLHAGKSVWVMNVVPLDGPNYLPLILDRGYVGVMHDWCEAFPTYPRTYDLVHAAGLLSLEFARQRSCKMLDLFIEIDRLLRPEGWIIIRDTAPLVESARALTTRLKWDARVVEMDSDSDQRLLICQKPFFKKQAN
;
A
#
# COMPACT_ATOMS: atom_id res chain seq x y z
N MET A 1 -45.58 -18.96 -33.56
CA MET A 1 -45.42 -19.47 -34.94
C MET A 1 -44.21 -18.77 -35.54
N SER A 2 -43.02 -19.38 -35.43
CA SER A 2 -42.24 -20.01 -36.54
C SER A 2 -41.66 -18.96 -37.53
N ARG A 3 -40.34 -18.79 -37.73
CA ARG A 3 -39.26 -19.78 -37.88
C ARG A 3 -37.85 -19.15 -37.75
N HIS A 4 -36.89 -20.02 -37.41
CA HIS A 4 -35.44 -19.85 -37.25
C HIS A 4 -34.65 -19.77 -38.57
N LEU A 5 -33.44 -19.18 -38.50
CA LEU A 5 -32.29 -19.53 -39.35
C LEU A 5 -31.03 -19.68 -38.49
N ASN A 6 -30.61 -20.93 -38.30
CA ASN A 6 -29.28 -21.34 -37.83
C ASN A 6 -28.33 -21.45 -39.01
N ARG A 7 -27.07 -21.03 -38.83
CA ARG A 7 -25.94 -21.51 -39.63
C ARG A 7 -24.79 -21.82 -38.68
N GLY A 8 -24.53 -23.12 -38.49
CA GLY A 8 -23.37 -23.63 -37.78
C GLY A 8 -22.19 -23.82 -38.73
N VAL A 9 -20.98 -23.72 -38.17
CA VAL A 9 -19.73 -24.18 -38.77
C VAL A 9 -19.03 -25.09 -37.76
N SER A 10 -18.65 -26.26 -38.24
CA SER A 10 -17.99 -27.37 -37.54
C SER A 10 -16.48 -27.22 -37.63
N ILE A 11 -15.75 -27.38 -36.51
CA ILE A 11 -14.32 -27.74 -36.52
C ILE A 11 -14.06 -28.81 -35.45
N ARG A 12 -13.24 -29.79 -35.87
CA ARG A 12 -12.96 -31.11 -35.31
C ARG A 12 -12.09 -31.10 -34.05
N ILE A 13 -12.38 -32.04 -33.16
CA ILE A 13 -11.50 -32.61 -32.13
C ILE A 13 -10.62 -33.70 -32.76
N PRO A 14 -9.36 -33.88 -32.32
CA PRO A 14 -8.75 -35.19 -32.32
C PRO A 14 -8.42 -35.64 -30.88
N GLU A 15 -9.11 -36.69 -30.44
CA GLU A 15 -8.66 -37.59 -29.37
C GLU A 15 -7.46 -38.41 -29.89
N ARG A 16 -6.48 -38.65 -29.03
CA ARG A 16 -5.53 -39.76 -29.20
C ARG A 16 -5.24 -40.40 -27.84
N ASN A 17 -5.95 -41.48 -27.56
CA ASN A 17 -5.53 -42.52 -26.63
C ASN A 17 -4.60 -43.50 -27.37
N ASN A 18 -3.58 -43.99 -26.66
CA ASN A 18 -3.28 -45.43 -26.54
C ASN A 18 -2.03 -45.66 -25.68
N ASP A 19 -2.29 -46.18 -24.48
CA ASP A 19 -1.96 -47.54 -24.05
C ASP A 19 -0.57 -47.98 -23.55
N TRP A 20 -0.60 -48.36 -22.25
CA TRP A 20 -0.06 -49.54 -21.56
C TRP A 20 1.45 -49.87 -21.57
N ARG A 21 2.02 -49.94 -20.35
CA ARG A 21 2.79 -51.12 -19.88
C ARG A 21 2.92 -51.16 -18.36
N ASP A 22 2.32 -52.18 -17.76
CA ASP A 22 2.71 -52.74 -16.46
C ASP A 22 4.08 -53.43 -16.54
N SER A 23 4.85 -53.40 -15.46
CA SER A 23 5.51 -54.60 -14.93
C SER A 23 6.16 -54.35 -13.56
N GLN A 24 5.83 -55.26 -12.65
CA GLN A 24 6.49 -55.50 -11.37
C GLN A 24 7.97 -55.87 -11.54
N SER A 25 8.80 -55.53 -10.55
CA SER A 25 9.84 -56.45 -10.07
C SER A 25 10.17 -56.21 -8.59
N LYS A 26 10.19 -57.32 -7.87
CA LYS A 26 10.59 -57.55 -6.49
C LYS A 26 12.04 -58.06 -6.45
N ASP A 27 12.55 -58.20 -5.23
CA ASP A 27 13.73 -58.94 -4.76
C ASP A 27 15.09 -58.22 -4.86
N LYS A 28 15.71 -57.89 -3.71
CA LYS A 28 16.61 -58.73 -2.85
C LYS A 28 17.99 -58.85 -3.52
N THR A 29 19.12 -58.74 -2.84
CA THR A 29 19.62 -59.22 -1.54
C THR A 29 21.01 -58.52 -1.37
N GLU A 30 21.75 -58.44 -0.28
CA GLU A 30 22.10 -59.37 0.81
C GLU A 30 22.99 -58.57 1.80
N LYS A 31 22.83 -58.76 3.13
CA LYS A 31 23.81 -59.38 4.08
C LYS A 31 25.12 -58.61 4.27
N GLU A 32 25.67 -58.41 5.46
CA GLU A 32 25.78 -59.17 6.71
C GLU A 32 25.85 -58.14 7.87
N GLY A 33 25.36 -58.34 9.08
CA GLY A 33 25.39 -59.55 9.90
C GLY A 33 26.58 -59.46 10.88
N PHE A 34 26.33 -59.12 12.16
CA PHE A 34 26.64 -60.04 13.26
C PHE A 34 26.13 -59.54 14.62
N ASP A 35 25.42 -60.45 15.28
CA ASP A 35 24.84 -60.43 16.61
C ASP A 35 25.87 -60.48 17.76
N ARG A 36 25.48 -59.97 18.93
CA ARG A 36 25.12 -60.73 20.17
C ARG A 36 25.11 -59.77 21.37
N ARG A 37 23.95 -59.56 22.02
CA ARG A 37 23.44 -60.21 23.26
C ARG A 37 24.51 -60.37 24.37
N PHE A 38 24.30 -59.98 25.62
CA PHE A 38 23.23 -60.41 26.53
C PHE A 38 23.29 -59.62 27.87
N SER A 39 22.12 -59.52 28.52
CA SER A 39 21.85 -59.55 29.98
C SER A 39 22.36 -58.48 30.97
N SER A 40 21.38 -57.84 31.62
CA SER A 40 21.34 -57.33 33.01
C SER A 40 21.82 -58.38 34.05
N PRO A 41 22.22 -58.05 35.29
CA PRO A 41 21.28 -57.57 36.33
C PRO A 41 21.82 -56.54 37.35
N HIS A 42 20.90 -55.90 38.07
CA HIS A 42 21.14 -55.20 39.35
C HIS A 42 21.85 -56.09 40.40
N PRO A 43 22.54 -55.47 41.38
CA PRO A 43 21.92 -55.37 42.71
C PRO A 43 22.31 -54.11 43.53
N SER A 44 21.44 -53.73 44.47
CA SER A 44 21.75 -53.07 45.77
C SER A 44 21.71 -54.16 46.87
N PRO A 45 21.95 -53.97 48.21
CA PRO A 45 22.05 -52.74 49.05
C PRO A 45 23.09 -52.84 50.22
N LEU A 46 22.98 -51.95 51.25
CA LEU A 46 23.48 -51.94 52.66
C LEU A 46 24.34 -50.69 53.00
N ARG A 47 23.91 -49.70 53.80
CA ARG A 47 23.64 -49.56 55.27
C ARG A 47 24.89 -49.52 56.20
N SER A 48 25.12 -48.30 56.73
CA SER A 48 25.16 -47.94 58.18
C SER A 48 26.49 -47.83 58.98
N LEU A 49 26.44 -46.85 59.92
CA LEU A 49 27.19 -46.66 61.20
C LEU A 49 28.60 -46.05 61.13
N LEU A 50 29.10 -45.23 62.07
CA LEU A 50 28.64 -44.27 63.10
C LEU A 50 29.93 -43.83 63.86
N LEU A 51 29.93 -42.61 64.43
CA LEU A 51 30.74 -42.12 65.59
C LEU A 51 32.26 -41.90 65.38
N SER A 52 32.96 -40.91 65.95
CA SER A 52 32.70 -40.03 67.11
C SER A 52 33.51 -38.72 67.05
N ASP A 53 32.92 -37.68 67.63
CA ASP A 53 33.46 -36.65 68.55
C ASP A 53 34.78 -35.87 68.35
N ASN A 54 34.58 -34.54 68.37
CA ASN A 54 35.11 -33.54 69.31
C ASN A 54 36.18 -32.49 68.92
N SER A 55 35.76 -31.26 69.23
CA SER A 55 36.48 -30.10 69.80
C SER A 55 37.48 -29.27 68.99
N ASN A 56 37.01 -28.06 68.62
CA ASN A 56 37.58 -26.72 68.89
C ASN A 56 39.09 -26.57 69.19
N SER A 57 39.77 -25.67 68.43
CA SER A 57 40.25 -24.38 68.97
C SER A 57 41.00 -23.48 67.95
N LYS A 58 40.52 -22.23 67.86
CA LYS A 58 41.22 -20.91 67.70
C LYS A 58 42.60 -20.78 67.01
N LEU A 59 42.58 -20.02 65.90
CA LEU A 59 43.15 -18.66 65.65
C LEU A 59 44.58 -18.25 66.12
N GLY A 60 45.33 -17.64 65.20
CA GLY A 60 46.42 -16.65 65.45
C GLY A 60 47.58 -16.77 64.43
N ILE A 61 47.72 -15.91 63.40
CA ILE A 61 48.39 -14.57 63.38
C ILE A 61 49.93 -14.73 63.54
N THR A 62 50.88 -14.18 62.76
CA THR A 62 51.03 -13.41 61.50
C THR A 62 52.54 -13.29 61.20
N GLU A 63 52.87 -12.85 59.98
CA GLU A 63 53.98 -11.92 59.63
C GLU A 63 55.41 -12.41 59.25
N ASN A 64 55.67 -12.29 57.94
CA ASN A 64 56.63 -11.42 57.24
C ASN A 64 58.16 -11.51 57.46
N GLY A 65 58.91 -11.50 56.32
CA GLY A 65 60.25 -10.92 56.24
C GLY A 65 61.22 -11.50 55.19
N LEU A 66 61.30 -10.86 54.01
CA LEU A 66 62.41 -10.93 53.00
C LEU A 66 63.60 -10.00 53.44
N PRO A 67 64.69 -9.74 52.66
CA PRO A 67 65.39 -10.42 51.54
C PRO A 67 66.96 -10.39 51.68
N SER A 68 67.73 -10.92 50.69
CA SER A 68 68.88 -10.27 49.99
C SER A 68 69.94 -11.25 49.39
N ASP A 69 70.30 -11.02 48.12
CA ASP A 69 71.35 -11.62 47.25
C ASP A 69 72.72 -10.87 47.41
N PRO A 70 73.92 -11.23 46.84
CA PRO A 70 74.19 -12.03 45.62
C PRO A 70 75.55 -12.85 45.47
N TYR A 71 75.68 -13.55 44.33
CA TYR A 71 76.86 -13.99 43.51
C TYR A 71 78.04 -14.83 44.07
N ILE A 72 78.17 -16.11 43.64
CA ILE A 72 79.44 -16.75 43.13
C ILE A 72 79.13 -17.86 42.10
N ILE A 73 79.91 -17.88 41.00
CA ILE A 73 79.85 -18.80 39.84
C ILE A 73 80.55 -20.15 40.14
N GLY A 74 79.87 -21.26 39.78
CA GLY A 74 80.51 -22.44 39.17
C GLY A 74 80.37 -23.80 39.88
N THR A 75 79.44 -24.66 39.43
CA THR A 75 79.59 -26.12 39.25
C THR A 75 78.39 -26.71 38.49
N PRO A 76 78.56 -27.79 37.69
CA PRO A 76 77.57 -28.27 36.69
C PRO A 76 76.42 -29.09 37.30
N ARG A 77 75.89 -28.64 38.44
CA ARG A 77 74.64 -29.13 39.05
C ARG A 77 73.54 -28.05 39.08
N THR A 78 73.90 -26.80 38.78
CA THR A 78 73.00 -25.63 38.82
C THR A 78 72.16 -25.46 37.55
N ARG A 79 72.61 -25.94 36.39
CA ARG A 79 71.81 -25.88 35.15
C ARG A 79 70.55 -26.75 35.18
N HIS A 80 70.61 -27.94 35.79
CA HIS A 80 69.42 -28.80 35.93
C HIS A 80 68.42 -28.26 36.95
N LYS A 81 68.87 -27.68 38.07
CA LYS A 81 67.97 -27.03 39.02
C LYS A 81 67.33 -25.76 38.43
N LEU A 82 68.05 -24.98 37.65
CA LEU A 82 67.52 -23.79 36.98
C LEU A 82 66.46 -24.18 35.93
N ILE A 83 66.72 -25.21 35.12
CA ILE A 83 65.75 -25.74 34.14
C ILE A 83 64.51 -26.31 34.84
N LEU A 84 64.68 -27.04 35.95
CA LEU A 84 63.54 -27.53 36.75
C LEU A 84 62.74 -26.37 37.38
N PHE A 85 63.41 -25.29 37.77
CA PHE A 85 62.79 -24.09 38.32
C PHE A 85 61.98 -23.34 37.24
N PHE A 86 62.53 -23.18 36.04
CA PHE A 86 61.80 -22.61 34.89
C PHE A 86 60.62 -23.49 34.45
N LEU A 87 60.75 -24.83 34.49
CA LEU A 87 59.65 -25.75 34.22
C LEU A 87 58.54 -25.64 35.28
N LYS A 88 58.89 -25.54 36.56
CA LYS A 88 57.91 -25.31 37.63
C LYS A 88 57.23 -23.94 37.50
N PHE A 89 57.98 -22.89 37.17
CA PHE A 89 57.42 -21.56 36.98
C PHE A 89 56.52 -21.48 35.75
N SER A 90 56.89 -22.17 34.66
CA SER A 90 56.06 -22.31 33.46
C SER A 90 54.77 -23.07 33.78
N LEU A 91 54.84 -24.15 34.57
CA LEU A 91 53.65 -24.90 34.97
C LEU A 91 52.72 -24.06 35.86
N VAL A 92 53.27 -23.30 36.80
CA VAL A 92 52.50 -22.36 37.63
C VAL A 92 51.87 -21.26 36.78
N PHE A 93 52.60 -20.72 35.80
CA PHE A 93 52.09 -19.69 34.89
C PHE A 93 50.96 -20.22 33.99
N VAL A 94 51.07 -21.46 33.50
CA VAL A 94 50.00 -22.13 32.75
C VAL A 94 48.77 -22.36 33.63
N VAL A 95 48.95 -22.76 34.89
CA VAL A 95 47.83 -22.90 35.84
C VAL A 95 47.17 -21.55 36.14
N ILE A 96 47.96 -20.47 36.31
CA ILE A 96 47.42 -19.12 36.52
C ILE A 96 46.66 -18.65 35.27
N LEU A 97 47.18 -18.89 34.07
CA LEU A 97 46.48 -18.56 32.81
C LEU A 97 45.21 -19.39 32.63
N ALA A 98 45.23 -20.67 32.99
CA ALA A 98 44.04 -21.53 32.96
C ALA A 98 42.99 -21.07 33.97
N LEU A 99 43.41 -20.69 35.18
CA LEU A 99 42.51 -20.16 36.21
C LEU A 99 41.97 -18.79 35.83
N ALA A 100 42.81 -17.88 35.33
CA ALA A 100 42.38 -16.56 34.83
C ALA A 100 41.46 -16.68 33.62
N GLY A 101 41.76 -17.59 32.67
CA GLY A 101 40.90 -17.91 31.54
C GLY A 101 39.57 -18.50 31.98
N SER A 102 39.57 -19.43 32.95
CA SER A 102 38.34 -19.98 33.52
C SER A 102 37.53 -18.92 34.26
N PHE A 103 38.18 -18.03 35.00
CA PHE A 103 37.54 -16.94 35.73
C PHE A 103 36.92 -15.93 34.76
N TRP A 104 37.63 -15.56 33.70
CA TRP A 104 37.13 -14.70 32.63
C TRP A 104 35.96 -15.35 31.88
N TRP A 105 36.03 -16.65 31.62
CA TRP A 105 34.96 -17.40 30.99
C TRP A 105 33.71 -17.49 31.90
N THR A 106 33.89 -17.67 33.22
CA THR A 106 32.77 -17.63 34.19
C THR A 106 32.16 -16.25 34.34
N ILE A 107 32.95 -15.17 34.26
CA ILE A 107 32.44 -13.78 34.24
C ILE A 107 31.69 -13.51 32.93
N SER A 108 32.22 -13.99 31.80
CA SER A 108 31.55 -13.86 30.49
C SER A 108 30.21 -14.60 30.46
N ILE A 109 30.13 -15.83 30.98
CA ILE A 109 28.88 -16.60 31.08
C ILE A 109 27.88 -15.95 32.06
N SER A 110 28.34 -15.38 33.17
CA SER A 110 27.45 -14.72 34.15
C SER A 110 26.95 -13.34 33.70
N THR A 111 27.69 -12.63 32.86
CA THR A 111 27.22 -11.39 32.20
C THR A 111 26.28 -11.67 31.01
N ALA A 112 26.55 -12.72 30.23
CA ALA A 112 25.67 -13.15 29.14
C ALA A 112 24.34 -13.76 29.64
N SER A 113 24.37 -14.50 30.75
CA SER A 113 23.15 -15.09 31.34
C SER A 113 22.28 -14.05 32.06
N ARG A 114 22.85 -13.01 32.69
CA ARG A 114 22.06 -11.90 33.24
C ARG A 114 21.37 -11.08 32.14
N GLY A 115 22.02 -10.86 30.99
CA GLY A 115 21.40 -10.24 29.82
C GLY A 115 20.24 -11.06 29.25
N HIS A 116 20.44 -12.37 29.05
CA HIS A 116 19.39 -13.25 28.52
C HIS A 116 18.24 -13.53 29.49
N ILE A 117 18.49 -13.60 30.81
CA ILE A 117 17.44 -13.79 31.82
C ILE A 117 16.65 -12.48 32.01
N TYR A 118 17.29 -11.30 31.98
CA TYR A 118 16.59 -10.03 32.11
C TYR A 118 15.79 -9.67 30.84
N HIS A 119 16.31 -9.97 29.65
CA HIS A 119 15.57 -9.83 28.39
C HIS A 119 14.48 -10.90 28.22
N GLY A 120 14.73 -12.13 28.68
CA GLY A 120 13.73 -13.21 28.70
C GLY A 120 12.60 -12.93 29.70
N TYR A 121 12.92 -12.42 30.89
CA TYR A 121 11.92 -12.02 31.89
C TYR A 121 11.16 -10.77 31.46
N ARG A 122 11.82 -9.80 30.79
CA ARG A 122 11.13 -8.64 30.23
C ARG A 122 10.21 -9.01 29.07
N ARG A 123 10.63 -9.90 28.15
CA ARG A 123 9.75 -10.45 27.12
C ARG A 123 8.62 -11.28 27.72
N LEU A 124 8.89 -12.16 28.68
CA LEU A 124 7.85 -12.92 29.37
C LEU A 124 6.93 -12.02 30.18
N HIS A 125 7.40 -10.90 30.72
CA HIS A 125 6.56 -9.95 31.44
C HIS A 125 5.77 -9.06 30.47
N GLU A 126 6.35 -8.62 29.36
CA GLU A 126 5.63 -7.90 28.28
C GLU A 126 4.61 -8.82 27.61
N GLN A 127 4.94 -10.10 27.41
CA GLN A 127 4.05 -11.12 26.86
C GLN A 127 3.01 -11.56 27.88
N LEU A 128 3.34 -11.67 29.18
CA LEU A 128 2.33 -11.93 30.22
C LEU A 128 1.45 -10.71 30.49
N VAL A 129 1.94 -9.48 30.32
CA VAL A 129 1.13 -8.25 30.38
C VAL A 129 0.28 -8.11 29.13
N SER A 130 0.78 -8.48 27.94
CA SER A 130 -0.02 -8.62 26.71
C SER A 130 -1.08 -9.69 26.89
N ASP A 131 -0.71 -10.90 27.31
CA ASP A 131 -1.61 -12.01 27.57
C ASP A 131 -2.60 -11.68 28.70
N LEU A 132 -2.24 -10.88 29.71
CA LEU A 132 -3.16 -10.41 30.77
C LEU A 132 -4.06 -9.27 30.30
N LEU A 133 -3.63 -8.43 29.35
CA LEU A 133 -4.47 -7.46 28.67
C LEU A 133 -5.43 -8.15 27.70
N ASP A 134 -4.95 -9.16 26.98
CA ASP A 134 -5.72 -10.05 26.11
C ASP A 134 -6.69 -10.87 26.94
N ILE A 135 -6.30 -11.41 28.11
CA ILE A 135 -7.22 -12.03 29.08
C ILE A 135 -8.15 -10.96 29.70
N GLY A 136 -7.73 -9.72 29.83
CA GLY A 136 -8.59 -8.59 30.20
C GLY A 136 -9.69 -8.35 29.15
N GLU A 137 -9.37 -8.44 27.86
CA GLU A 137 -10.31 -8.35 26.74
C GLU A 137 -11.12 -9.64 26.53
N ILE A 138 -10.56 -10.82 26.81
CA ILE A 138 -11.19 -12.15 26.64
C ILE A 138 -12.06 -12.52 27.87
N SER A 139 -11.73 -12.04 29.07
CA SER A 139 -12.55 -12.21 30.29
C SER A 139 -13.86 -11.41 30.23
N TYR A 140 -13.97 -10.48 29.29
CA TYR A 140 -15.24 -10.06 28.71
C TYR A 140 -15.74 -11.11 27.69
N ALA A 141 -16.06 -12.32 28.14
CA ALA A 141 -17.00 -13.18 27.41
C ALA A 141 -18.29 -12.38 27.16
N PRO A 142 -18.99 -12.57 26.02
CA PRO A 142 -19.69 -11.52 25.29
C PRO A 142 -20.84 -10.94 26.12
N THR A 143 -20.55 -9.89 26.89
CA THR A 143 -21.50 -8.78 26.99
C THR A 143 -21.69 -8.33 25.55
N ARG A 144 -22.79 -8.76 24.91
CA ARG A 144 -23.17 -8.40 23.53
C ARG A 144 -22.65 -6.98 23.25
N LEU A 145 -21.53 -6.88 22.54
CA LEU A 145 -20.97 -5.57 22.20
C LEU A 145 -22.10 -4.88 21.42
N LYS A 146 -22.56 -3.74 21.93
CA LYS A 146 -23.74 -3.08 21.36
C LYS A 146 -23.44 -2.84 19.88
N GLU A 147 -24.33 -3.35 19.02
CA GLU A 147 -24.27 -3.08 17.59
C GLU A 147 -24.25 -1.57 17.36
N LEU A 148 -23.46 -1.14 16.39
CA LEU A 148 -23.42 0.27 16.03
C LEU A 148 -24.73 0.69 15.38
N GLU A 149 -25.16 1.89 15.74
CA GLU A 149 -26.33 2.53 15.15
C GLU A 149 -25.94 3.16 13.81
N PHE A 150 -26.93 3.41 12.96
CA PHE A 150 -26.69 4.10 11.69
C PHE A 150 -26.53 5.60 11.91
N CYS A 151 -25.66 6.23 11.13
CA CYS A 151 -25.46 7.67 11.18
C CYS A 151 -26.73 8.42 10.76
N TYR A 152 -26.86 9.67 11.21
CA TYR A 152 -27.93 10.57 10.76
C TYR A 152 -27.85 10.83 9.25
N LYS A 153 -28.99 11.23 8.65
CA LYS A 153 -29.14 11.46 7.20
C LYS A 153 -28.10 12.42 6.61
N GLU A 154 -27.68 13.42 7.37
CA GLU A 154 -26.70 14.42 6.96
C GLU A 154 -25.31 13.81 6.68
N PHE A 155 -25.01 12.65 7.28
CA PHE A 155 -23.75 11.95 7.13
C PHE A 155 -23.76 10.87 6.03
N GLU A 156 -24.87 10.71 5.28
CA GLU A 156 -24.98 9.70 4.21
C GLU A 156 -23.90 9.88 3.12
N ASN A 157 -23.52 11.13 2.79
CA ASN A 157 -22.49 11.45 1.80
C ASN A 157 -21.33 12.28 2.40
N TYR A 158 -21.16 12.22 3.71
CA TYR A 158 -20.12 12.99 4.38
C TYR A 158 -18.73 12.45 4.07
N VAL A 159 -17.80 13.36 3.77
CA VAL A 159 -16.38 13.08 3.55
C VAL A 159 -15.61 13.74 4.70
N PRO A 160 -15.10 12.98 5.68
CA PRO A 160 -14.39 13.57 6.81
C PRO A 160 -13.12 14.30 6.36
N CYS A 161 -12.64 15.22 7.18
CA CYS A 161 -11.50 16.12 6.90
C CYS A 161 -11.69 17.17 5.77
N PHE A 162 -12.87 17.23 5.13
CA PHE A 162 -13.18 18.22 4.11
C PHE A 162 -14.42 19.03 4.51
N ASN A 163 -14.27 19.89 5.53
CA ASN A 163 -15.32 20.80 5.96
C ASN A 163 -15.03 22.25 5.55
N VAL A 164 -15.59 22.65 4.41
CA VAL A 164 -15.43 24.00 3.85
C VAL A 164 -15.93 25.08 4.81
N SER A 165 -17.06 24.86 5.49
CA SER A 165 -17.64 25.83 6.43
C SER A 165 -16.71 26.06 7.63
N ASP A 166 -16.16 25.00 8.20
CA ASP A 166 -15.24 25.10 9.33
C ASP A 166 -13.91 25.72 8.89
N ASN A 167 -13.40 25.35 7.71
CA ASN A 167 -12.19 25.94 7.17
C ASN A 167 -12.35 27.46 6.94
N LEU A 168 -13.49 27.89 6.38
CA LEU A 168 -13.81 29.32 6.25
C LEU A 168 -13.87 30.01 7.63
N ALA A 169 -14.47 29.36 8.63
CA ALA A 169 -14.54 29.90 9.99
C ALA A 169 -13.16 30.01 10.68
N LEU A 170 -12.22 29.11 10.34
CA LEU A 170 -10.82 29.17 10.77
C LEU A 170 -9.98 30.21 10.00
N GLY A 171 -10.57 30.90 9.02
CA GLY A 171 -9.93 31.96 8.26
C GLY A 171 -9.20 31.50 7.00
N PHE A 172 -9.40 30.25 6.55
CA PHE A 172 -8.88 29.81 5.25
C PHE A 172 -9.66 30.49 4.12
N SER A 173 -8.93 30.97 3.11
CA SER A 173 -9.47 31.64 1.92
C SER A 173 -8.63 31.31 0.68
N ASP A 174 -9.02 31.86 -0.47
CA ASP A 174 -8.32 31.71 -1.75
C ASP A 174 -8.12 30.24 -2.18
N GLY A 175 -9.16 29.43 -1.95
CA GLY A 175 -9.23 28.01 -2.26
C GLY A 175 -8.66 27.10 -1.16
N ASN A 176 -8.01 27.65 -0.12
CA ASN A 176 -7.47 26.85 0.97
C ASN A 176 -8.60 26.21 1.81
N GLU A 177 -9.83 26.72 1.68
CA GLU A 177 -11.02 26.14 2.29
C GLU A 177 -11.35 24.73 1.79
N PHE A 178 -10.83 24.33 0.63
CA PHE A 178 -10.98 22.99 0.06
C PHE A 178 -9.85 22.03 0.45
N ASP A 179 -8.82 22.52 1.16
CA ASP A 179 -7.71 21.68 1.58
C ASP A 179 -8.14 20.69 2.66
N ARG A 180 -7.52 19.51 2.63
CA ARG A 180 -7.75 18.45 3.62
C ARG A 180 -7.24 18.90 4.98
N GLN A 181 -8.12 18.89 5.97
CA GLN A 181 -7.79 19.17 7.37
C GLN A 181 -8.39 18.10 8.26
N CYS A 182 -7.56 17.13 8.65
CA CYS A 182 -7.96 16.15 9.65
C CYS A 182 -7.60 16.68 11.03
N GLY A 183 -8.60 17.16 11.77
CA GLY A 183 -8.45 17.45 13.20
C GLY A 183 -8.63 16.18 14.05
N HIS A 184 -8.59 16.34 15.38
CA HIS A 184 -9.23 15.40 16.30
C HIS A 184 -10.76 15.51 16.19
N GLU A 185 -11.31 15.30 15.00
CA GLU A 185 -12.75 15.30 14.80
C GLU A 185 -13.37 14.23 15.71
N LEU A 186 -14.57 14.51 16.23
CA LEU A 186 -15.39 13.53 16.93
C LEU A 186 -15.71 12.40 15.94
N ARG A 187 -14.89 11.34 15.96
CA ARG A 187 -15.16 10.11 15.23
C ARG A 187 -16.56 9.66 15.61
N GLN A 188 -17.45 9.64 14.63
CA GLN A 188 -18.80 9.19 14.87
C GLN A 188 -18.79 7.67 14.89
N ASP A 189 -19.07 7.11 16.05
CA ASP A 189 -19.26 5.67 16.24
C ASP A 189 -20.61 5.24 15.63
N CYS A 190 -20.73 5.30 14.30
CA CYS A 190 -21.94 4.94 13.56
C CYS A 190 -21.64 4.37 12.17
N LEU A 191 -22.60 3.64 11.61
CA LEU A 191 -22.50 2.99 10.30
C LEU A 191 -23.03 3.90 9.18
N SER A 192 -22.31 3.96 8.06
CA SER A 192 -22.71 4.77 6.91
C SER A 192 -23.88 4.11 6.17
N LEU A 193 -25.05 4.75 6.23
CA LEU A 193 -26.25 4.25 5.57
C LEU A 193 -26.25 4.60 4.09
N SER A 194 -26.78 3.70 3.26
CA SER A 194 -27.00 3.98 1.83
C SER A 194 -28.16 4.98 1.65
N PRO A 195 -28.07 5.88 0.67
CA PRO A 195 -29.14 6.84 0.40
C PRO A 195 -30.44 6.13 0.00
N PRO A 196 -31.61 6.80 0.14
CA PRO A 196 -32.87 6.27 -0.37
C PRO A 196 -32.76 5.92 -1.84
N ASN A 197 -33.31 4.77 -2.23
CA ASN A 197 -33.25 4.25 -3.61
C ASN A 197 -31.85 3.93 -4.14
N TYR A 198 -30.83 3.82 -3.28
CA TYR A 198 -29.51 3.31 -3.68
C TYR A 198 -29.64 1.98 -4.43
N LYS A 199 -28.86 1.82 -5.49
CA LYS A 199 -28.82 0.61 -6.31
C LYS A 199 -27.40 0.09 -6.38
N ILE A 200 -27.25 -1.23 -6.41
CA ILE A 200 -25.95 -1.85 -6.67
C ILE A 200 -25.45 -1.34 -8.05
N PRO A 201 -24.20 -0.86 -8.15
CA PRO A 201 -23.62 -0.36 -9.39
C PRO A 201 -23.70 -1.38 -10.53
N LEU A 202 -23.84 -0.87 -11.76
CA LEU A 202 -23.86 -1.71 -12.96
C LEU A 202 -22.50 -2.38 -13.16
N ARG A 203 -22.49 -3.68 -13.47
CA ARG A 203 -21.26 -4.43 -13.70
C ARG A 203 -20.47 -3.85 -14.86
N TRP A 204 -19.15 -3.90 -14.74
CA TRP A 204 -18.24 -3.47 -15.81
C TRP A 204 -18.38 -4.38 -17.04
N PRO A 205 -18.35 -3.87 -18.29
CA PRO A 205 -18.05 -2.49 -18.69
C PRO A 205 -19.25 -1.54 -18.72
N THR A 206 -20.48 -1.99 -18.46
CA THR A 206 -21.67 -1.11 -18.55
C THR A 206 -21.59 0.07 -17.58
N GLY A 207 -21.10 -0.17 -16.36
CA GLY A 207 -20.88 0.89 -15.35
C GLY A 207 -19.96 2.03 -15.80
N ARG A 208 -19.14 1.80 -16.83
CA ARG A 208 -18.26 2.80 -17.44
C ARG A 208 -19.03 3.99 -18.01
N ASP A 209 -20.14 3.68 -18.66
CA ASP A 209 -20.88 4.63 -19.49
C ASP A 209 -22.23 4.99 -18.86
N ILE A 210 -22.72 4.19 -17.90
CA ILE A 210 -24.01 4.40 -17.25
C ILE A 210 -23.89 4.18 -15.73
N ILE A 211 -24.39 5.13 -14.94
CA ILE A 211 -24.50 5.00 -13.48
C ILE A 211 -25.91 5.35 -12.99
N TRP A 212 -26.22 5.01 -11.73
CA TRP A 212 -27.48 5.36 -11.09
C TRP A 212 -27.44 6.75 -10.48
N VAL A 213 -28.47 7.57 -10.73
CA VAL A 213 -28.59 8.91 -10.14
C VAL A 213 -28.62 8.85 -8.61
N ALA A 214 -29.33 7.87 -8.05
CA ALA A 214 -29.52 7.73 -6.60
C ALA A 214 -28.23 7.40 -5.82
N ASN A 215 -27.16 6.97 -6.51
CA ASN A 215 -25.89 6.64 -5.88
C ASN A 215 -24.99 7.85 -5.65
N VAL A 216 -25.27 8.97 -6.32
CA VAL A 216 -24.50 10.21 -6.26
C VAL A 216 -25.35 11.36 -5.76
N LYS A 217 -24.72 12.34 -5.10
CA LYS A 217 -25.45 13.52 -4.64
C LYS A 217 -25.44 14.60 -5.73
N LEU A 218 -26.56 14.75 -6.43
CA LEU A 218 -26.76 15.75 -7.47
C LEU A 218 -27.94 16.67 -7.12
N THR A 219 -27.76 17.98 -7.32
CA THR A 219 -28.83 18.97 -7.14
C THR A 219 -29.55 19.28 -8.46
N ALA A 220 -30.83 19.69 -8.37
CA ALA A 220 -31.58 20.14 -9.54
C ALA A 220 -30.90 21.31 -10.24
N GLN A 221 -30.26 22.21 -9.49
CA GLN A 221 -29.49 23.31 -10.05
C GLN A 221 -28.28 22.78 -10.82
N GLU A 222 -27.48 21.84 -10.34
CA GLU A 222 -26.31 21.32 -11.12
C GLU A 222 -26.71 20.60 -12.41
N VAL A 223 -27.91 20.03 -12.45
CA VAL A 223 -28.53 19.43 -13.63
C VAL A 223 -29.02 20.52 -14.61
N LEU A 224 -29.52 21.66 -14.10
CA LEU A 224 -30.14 22.75 -14.89
C LEU A 224 -29.20 23.94 -15.23
N SER A 225 -28.26 24.27 -14.35
CA SER A 225 -27.38 25.47 -14.34
C SER A 225 -26.11 25.29 -15.17
N SER A 226 -25.78 24.06 -15.54
CA SER A 226 -24.64 23.79 -16.40
C SER A 226 -24.77 24.41 -17.80
N GLY A 227 -25.94 24.94 -18.18
CA GLY A 227 -26.17 25.71 -19.42
C GLY A 227 -25.98 24.94 -20.73
N SER A 228 -25.30 23.80 -20.70
CA SER A 228 -24.95 22.95 -21.83
C SER A 228 -26.01 21.89 -22.07
N LEU A 229 -26.38 21.67 -23.34
CA LEU A 229 -27.17 20.53 -23.80
C LEU A 229 -26.58 19.18 -23.35
N THR A 230 -25.25 19.10 -23.15
CA THR A 230 -24.52 17.88 -22.77
C THR A 230 -24.97 17.29 -21.43
N LYS A 231 -25.25 18.09 -20.40
CA LYS A 231 -25.77 17.56 -19.12
C LYS A 231 -27.26 17.19 -19.19
N ARG A 232 -28.05 17.85 -20.04
CA ARG A 232 -29.43 17.43 -20.33
C ARG A 232 -29.47 16.09 -21.09
N MET A 233 -28.47 15.82 -21.93
CA MET A 233 -28.32 14.55 -22.66
C MET A 233 -27.71 13.41 -21.81
N MET A 234 -27.11 13.72 -20.66
CA MET A 234 -26.65 12.72 -19.69
C MET A 234 -27.81 12.00 -18.99
N MET A 235 -28.97 12.62 -18.84
CA MET A 235 -30.15 12.01 -18.23
C MET A 235 -30.98 11.36 -19.34
N LEU A 236 -30.71 10.09 -19.65
CA LEU A 236 -31.38 9.35 -20.73
C LEU A 236 -32.66 8.65 -20.25
N ASP A 237 -32.70 8.31 -18.97
CA ASP A 237 -33.80 7.65 -18.26
C ASP A 237 -33.84 8.27 -16.85
N GLU A 238 -35.01 8.58 -16.28
CA GLU A 238 -35.16 9.41 -15.05
C GLU A 238 -34.32 8.94 -13.83
N GLU A 239 -33.81 7.71 -13.86
CA GLU A 239 -33.00 7.08 -12.82
C GLU A 239 -31.51 6.85 -13.18
N GLN A 240 -31.09 7.12 -14.42
CA GLN A 240 -29.74 6.80 -14.94
C GLN A 240 -29.03 8.01 -15.57
N ILE A 241 -27.72 8.07 -15.36
CA ILE A 241 -26.81 9.04 -15.98
C ILE A 241 -25.94 8.30 -16.99
N SER A 242 -25.97 8.76 -18.24
CA SER A 242 -25.25 8.22 -19.38
C SER A 242 -24.14 9.19 -19.82
N PHE A 243 -22.90 8.71 -19.81
CA PHE A 243 -21.70 9.43 -20.24
C PHE A 243 -21.36 9.10 -21.70
N ARG A 244 -22.28 9.36 -22.63
CA ARG A 244 -21.95 9.28 -24.06
C ARG A 244 -20.97 10.41 -24.41
N SER A 245 -19.94 10.09 -25.20
CA SER A 245 -18.76 10.92 -25.50
C SER A 245 -19.01 12.25 -26.23
N VAL A 246 -20.24 12.76 -26.24
CA VAL A 246 -20.64 13.98 -26.94
C VAL A 246 -20.36 15.20 -26.06
N SER A 247 -19.08 15.44 -25.79
CA SER A 247 -18.63 16.78 -25.40
C SER A 247 -18.90 17.71 -26.59
N HIS A 248 -19.53 18.86 -26.39
CA HIS A 248 -19.70 19.86 -27.46
C HIS A 248 -18.42 20.69 -27.70
N MET A 249 -17.34 20.46 -26.97
CA MET A 249 -16.15 21.32 -26.98
C MET A 249 -15.02 20.83 -27.89
N PHE A 250 -15.03 19.54 -28.19
CA PHE A 250 -14.23 18.86 -29.20
C PHE A 250 -15.21 17.98 -29.98
N ASP A 251 -14.91 17.57 -31.22
CA ASP A 251 -15.77 16.62 -31.94
C ASP A 251 -15.96 15.28 -31.16
N GLY A 252 -15.15 15.06 -30.11
CA GLY A 252 -15.36 14.15 -28.98
C GLY A 252 -14.14 14.12 -28.05
N VAL A 253 -14.21 13.35 -26.96
CA VAL A 253 -13.00 13.06 -26.14
C VAL A 253 -11.93 12.29 -26.95
N GLU A 254 -12.37 11.57 -27.97
CA GLU A 254 -11.53 10.86 -28.94
C GLU A 254 -10.67 11.85 -29.73
N ASP A 255 -11.29 12.84 -30.39
CA ASP A 255 -10.56 13.86 -31.16
C ASP A 255 -9.61 14.68 -30.29
N TYR A 256 -10.02 15.00 -29.05
CA TYR A 256 -9.13 15.68 -28.11
C TYR A 256 -7.92 14.84 -27.73
N SER A 257 -8.12 13.55 -27.43
CA SER A 257 -7.02 12.64 -27.13
C SER A 257 -6.09 12.42 -28.32
N HIS A 258 -6.67 12.40 -29.53
CA HIS A 258 -5.95 12.31 -30.79
C HIS A 258 -5.10 13.56 -31.03
N GLN A 259 -5.67 14.75 -30.82
CA GLN A 259 -4.97 16.03 -30.88
C GLN A 259 -3.77 16.04 -29.94
N ILE A 260 -3.93 15.64 -28.67
CA ILE A 260 -2.79 15.56 -27.72
C ILE A 260 -1.71 14.63 -28.26
N ALA A 261 -2.09 13.47 -28.82
CA ALA A 261 -1.13 12.53 -29.39
C ALA A 261 -0.36 13.15 -30.57
N GLU A 262 -1.04 13.83 -31.49
CA GLU A 262 -0.39 14.53 -32.60
C GLU A 262 0.56 15.63 -32.11
N MET A 263 0.15 16.40 -31.09
CA MET A 263 0.95 17.46 -30.48
C MET A 263 2.27 16.95 -29.86
N ILE A 264 2.31 15.70 -29.39
CA ILE A 264 3.54 15.06 -28.89
C ILE A 264 4.29 14.25 -29.96
N GLY A 265 3.85 14.30 -31.22
CA GLY A 265 4.49 13.62 -32.35
C GLY A 265 4.09 12.16 -32.55
N LEU A 266 2.95 11.74 -32.01
CA LEU A 266 2.39 10.40 -32.20
C LEU A 266 1.28 10.40 -33.27
N ARG A 267 0.98 9.22 -33.80
CA ARG A 267 -0.07 9.06 -34.81
C ARG A 267 -1.48 9.10 -34.23
N ASN A 268 -1.66 8.57 -33.01
CA ASN A 268 -2.91 8.60 -32.26
C ASN A 268 -2.63 8.25 -30.79
N GLU A 269 -3.65 8.34 -29.95
CA GLU A 269 -3.59 8.11 -28.50
C GLU A 269 -3.24 6.66 -28.12
N SER A 270 -3.46 5.68 -29.02
CA SER A 270 -3.07 4.29 -28.77
C SER A 270 -1.54 4.13 -28.71
N ASN A 271 -0.78 5.08 -29.27
CA ASN A 271 0.67 5.07 -29.24
C ASN A 271 1.27 5.70 -27.97
N PHE A 272 0.47 6.21 -27.02
CA PHE A 272 1.00 6.83 -25.78
C PHE A 272 1.96 5.90 -25.01
N ILE A 273 1.66 4.59 -24.96
CA ILE A 273 2.54 3.59 -24.34
C ILE A 273 3.90 3.52 -25.04
N GLN A 274 3.96 3.72 -26.36
CA GLN A 274 5.22 3.72 -27.12
C GLN A 274 6.07 4.96 -26.82
N ALA A 275 5.43 6.07 -26.45
CA ALA A 275 6.10 7.24 -25.88
C ALA A 275 6.50 7.06 -24.41
N GLY A 276 6.23 5.89 -23.81
CA GLY A 276 6.52 5.55 -22.42
C GLY A 276 5.45 5.97 -21.42
N VAL A 277 4.35 6.59 -21.86
CA VAL A 277 3.27 7.04 -20.98
C VAL A 277 2.44 5.84 -20.51
N ARG A 278 2.32 5.67 -19.20
CA ARG A 278 1.48 4.65 -18.55
C ARG A 278 0.56 5.26 -17.50
N THR A 279 1.08 6.16 -16.67
CA THR A 279 0.31 6.81 -15.58
C THR A 279 0.10 8.28 -15.87
N ILE A 280 -1.16 8.72 -15.72
CA ILE A 280 -1.59 10.10 -15.95
C ILE A 280 -2.25 10.62 -14.68
N LEU A 281 -1.87 11.81 -14.22
CA LEU A 281 -2.64 12.54 -13.21
C LEU A 281 -3.55 13.54 -13.93
N ASP A 282 -4.86 13.37 -13.77
CA ASP A 282 -5.88 14.21 -14.38
C ASP A 282 -6.47 15.13 -13.29
N ILE A 283 -6.10 16.41 -13.36
CA ILE A 283 -6.42 17.44 -12.38
C ILE A 283 -7.73 18.11 -12.79
N ASP A 284 -8.73 18.04 -11.92
CA ASP A 284 -10.13 18.41 -12.17
C ASP A 284 -10.69 17.71 -13.41
N CYS A 285 -10.75 16.37 -13.33
CA CYS A 285 -11.04 15.46 -14.43
C CYS A 285 -12.48 15.52 -15.02
N GLY A 286 -13.32 16.45 -14.57
CA GLY A 286 -14.72 16.58 -14.93
C GLY A 286 -15.51 15.32 -14.56
N TYR A 287 -15.99 14.60 -15.58
CA TYR A 287 -16.71 13.33 -15.37
C TYR A 287 -15.80 12.11 -15.46
N GLY A 288 -14.48 12.29 -15.55
CA GLY A 288 -13.52 11.20 -15.79
C GLY A 288 -13.54 10.68 -17.23
N SER A 289 -14.08 11.44 -18.19
CA SER A 289 -14.24 11.00 -19.59
C SER A 289 -12.91 10.79 -20.31
N PHE A 290 -11.90 11.62 -20.03
CA PHE A 290 -10.56 11.47 -20.60
C PHE A 290 -9.92 10.16 -20.14
N GLY A 291 -9.88 9.93 -18.82
CA GLY A 291 -9.46 8.65 -18.26
C GLY A 291 -10.26 7.46 -18.78
N ALA A 292 -11.57 7.63 -18.99
CA ALA A 292 -12.43 6.57 -19.51
C ALA A 292 -12.11 6.14 -20.95
N HIS A 293 -11.79 7.12 -21.81
CA HIS A 293 -11.34 6.87 -23.17
C HIS A 293 -9.98 6.15 -23.17
N LEU A 294 -9.02 6.71 -22.43
CA LEU A 294 -7.64 6.21 -22.40
C LEU A 294 -7.47 4.84 -21.72
N PHE A 295 -8.37 4.47 -20.81
CA PHE A 295 -8.32 3.17 -20.14
C PHE A 295 -8.36 1.99 -21.12
N GLN A 296 -9.05 2.14 -22.26
CA GLN A 296 -9.12 1.11 -23.31
C GLN A 296 -7.74 0.82 -23.94
N ASN A 297 -6.86 1.83 -23.96
CA ASN A 297 -5.49 1.74 -24.45
C ASN A 297 -4.50 1.37 -23.34
N GLN A 298 -4.96 0.76 -22.26
CA GLN A 298 -4.13 0.37 -21.11
C GLN A 298 -3.34 1.54 -20.52
N LEU A 299 -3.94 2.73 -20.45
CA LEU A 299 -3.42 3.89 -19.73
C LEU A 299 -4.19 4.03 -18.42
N LEU A 300 -3.46 4.32 -17.34
CA LEU A 300 -4.06 4.45 -16.00
C LEU A 300 -4.09 5.91 -15.60
N THR A 301 -5.29 6.48 -15.60
CA THR A 301 -5.52 7.88 -15.25
C THR A 301 -6.03 7.96 -13.82
N MET A 302 -5.30 8.67 -12.97
CA MET A 302 -5.69 9.01 -11.61
C MET A 302 -6.38 10.37 -11.63
N CYS A 303 -7.67 10.41 -11.38
CA CYS A 303 -8.39 11.68 -11.24
C CYS A 303 -8.20 12.27 -9.83
N ILE A 304 -7.89 13.57 -9.77
CA ILE A 304 -8.03 14.34 -8.54
C ILE A 304 -8.92 15.56 -8.80
N ALA A 305 -9.72 15.94 -7.82
CA ALA A 305 -10.43 17.21 -7.81
C ALA A 305 -10.71 17.63 -6.36
N SER A 306 -10.93 18.93 -6.18
CA SER A 306 -11.35 19.49 -4.89
C SER A 306 -12.67 18.88 -4.41
N TYR A 307 -12.89 18.91 -3.09
CA TYR A 307 -14.13 18.41 -2.52
C TYR A 307 -15.33 19.26 -2.97
N GLU A 308 -16.38 18.58 -3.45
CA GLU A 308 -17.66 19.20 -3.81
C GLU A 308 -18.80 18.53 -3.02
N PRO A 309 -19.68 19.31 -2.35
CA PRO A 309 -20.77 18.75 -1.53
C PRO A 309 -21.90 18.13 -2.37
N SER A 310 -21.96 18.44 -3.66
CA SER A 310 -22.85 17.88 -4.68
C SER A 310 -22.18 18.03 -6.04
N GLY A 311 -22.56 17.21 -7.04
CA GLY A 311 -21.98 17.33 -8.38
C GLY A 311 -20.54 16.84 -8.54
N SER A 312 -19.98 16.19 -7.51
CA SER A 312 -18.56 15.86 -7.40
C SER A 312 -18.00 15.08 -8.58
N GLN A 313 -16.95 15.63 -9.16
CA GLN A 313 -16.16 15.01 -10.22
C GLN A 313 -15.55 13.67 -9.79
N VAL A 314 -14.98 13.63 -8.57
CA VAL A 314 -14.38 12.43 -7.99
C VAL A 314 -15.45 11.36 -7.75
N GLN A 315 -16.58 11.72 -7.14
CA GLN A 315 -17.65 10.75 -6.86
C GLN A 315 -18.20 10.12 -8.15
N LEU A 316 -18.43 10.92 -9.20
CA LEU A 316 -18.90 10.43 -10.49
C LEU A 316 -17.88 9.49 -11.15
N THR A 317 -16.59 9.84 -11.08
CA THR A 317 -15.51 9.02 -11.65
C THR A 317 -15.37 7.67 -10.93
N LEU A 318 -15.51 7.65 -9.60
CA LEU A 318 -15.50 6.43 -8.80
C LEU A 318 -16.71 5.54 -9.07
N GLU A 319 -17.91 6.13 -9.16
CA GLU A 319 -19.15 5.39 -9.47
C GLU A 319 -19.08 4.74 -10.85
N ARG A 320 -18.44 5.41 -11.82
CA ARG A 320 -18.17 4.83 -13.14
C ARG A 320 -17.18 3.68 -13.10
N GLY A 321 -16.32 3.60 -12.08
CA GLY A 321 -15.35 2.53 -11.91
C GLY A 321 -13.93 2.88 -12.37
N PHE A 322 -13.51 4.13 -12.19
CA PHE A 322 -12.17 4.63 -12.52
C PHE A 322 -11.42 5.15 -11.29
N PRO A 323 -10.06 5.19 -11.32
CA PRO A 323 -9.28 5.71 -10.21
C PRO A 323 -9.54 7.20 -9.97
N ALA A 324 -9.95 7.55 -8.76
CA ALA A 324 -10.05 8.94 -8.35
C ALA A 324 -9.85 9.11 -6.84
N MET A 325 -9.53 10.33 -6.42
CA MET A 325 -9.32 10.71 -5.02
C MET A 325 -9.65 12.19 -4.84
N VAL A 326 -10.19 12.53 -3.67
CA VAL A 326 -10.41 13.93 -3.30
C VAL A 326 -9.07 14.55 -2.92
N ALA A 327 -8.66 15.59 -3.65
CA ALA A 327 -7.46 16.34 -3.32
C ALA A 327 -7.56 17.76 -3.90
N SER A 328 -7.17 18.74 -3.10
CA SER A 328 -7.05 20.13 -3.53
C SER A 328 -5.61 20.40 -3.98
N PHE A 329 -5.45 21.01 -5.15
CA PHE A 329 -4.17 21.42 -5.70
C PHE A 329 -3.91 22.91 -5.42
N ASN A 330 -3.78 23.29 -4.13
CA ASN A 330 -3.77 24.71 -3.76
C ASN A 330 -2.71 25.16 -2.73
N SER A 331 -2.65 24.55 -1.53
CA SER A 331 -1.66 24.95 -0.49
C SER A 331 -0.81 23.80 0.05
N LYS A 332 -1.22 22.56 -0.18
CA LYS A 332 -0.53 21.35 0.27
C LYS A 332 0.02 20.54 -0.90
N GLN A 333 1.14 19.87 -0.68
CA GLN A 333 1.67 18.87 -1.60
C GLN A 333 0.72 17.69 -1.69
N LEU A 334 0.52 17.16 -2.89
CA LEU A 334 -0.20 15.92 -3.06
C LEU A 334 0.58 14.76 -2.43
N PRO A 335 -0.12 13.74 -1.86
CA PRO A 335 0.47 12.60 -1.17
C PRO A 335 1.15 11.56 -2.09
N TYR A 336 1.84 12.04 -3.12
CA TYR A 336 2.62 11.26 -4.07
C TYR A 336 4.09 11.68 -3.96
N PRO A 337 5.06 10.75 -4.03
CA PRO A 337 6.48 11.09 -4.07
C PRO A 337 6.82 11.90 -5.32
N SER A 338 8.05 12.42 -5.41
CA SER A 338 8.50 13.05 -6.65
C SER A 338 8.47 12.06 -7.83
N LEU A 339 8.45 12.57 -9.07
CA LEU A 339 8.57 11.76 -10.29
C LEU A 339 7.57 10.58 -10.33
N SER A 340 6.30 10.88 -10.04
CA SER A 340 5.23 9.87 -9.88
C SER A 340 4.52 9.54 -11.20
N PHE A 341 4.24 10.56 -12.02
CA PHE A 341 3.39 10.45 -13.20
C PHE A 341 4.18 10.70 -14.50
N ASP A 342 3.82 9.98 -15.56
CA ASP A 342 4.43 10.15 -16.89
C ASP A 342 3.81 11.35 -17.64
N MET A 343 2.55 11.66 -17.34
CA MET A 343 1.82 12.80 -17.87
C MET A 343 0.96 13.46 -16.79
N LEU A 344 0.92 14.78 -16.80
CA LEU A 344 -0.02 15.59 -16.03
C LEU A 344 -0.99 16.25 -17.02
N HIS A 345 -2.28 16.16 -16.75
CA HIS A 345 -3.34 16.71 -17.58
C HIS A 345 -4.22 17.64 -16.76
N CYS A 346 -4.44 18.86 -17.25
CA CYS A 346 -5.46 19.78 -16.74
C CYS A 346 -6.20 20.39 -17.93
N ALA A 347 -7.49 20.07 -18.07
CA ALA A 347 -8.35 20.68 -19.08
C ALA A 347 -9.34 21.64 -18.41
N ARG A 348 -9.08 22.95 -18.52
CA ARG A 348 -9.89 24.01 -17.92
C ARG A 348 -10.15 23.79 -16.41
N CYS A 349 -9.14 23.30 -15.69
CA CYS A 349 -9.22 22.98 -14.26
C CYS A 349 -9.41 24.20 -13.33
N GLY A 350 -9.50 25.42 -13.86
CA GLY A 350 -9.68 26.63 -13.03
C GLY A 350 -8.48 26.97 -12.14
N ILE A 351 -7.35 26.29 -12.31
CA ILE A 351 -6.11 26.58 -11.59
C ILE A 351 -5.37 27.75 -12.24
N ASP A 352 -5.12 28.79 -11.45
CA ASP A 352 -4.30 29.93 -11.81
C ASP A 352 -2.81 29.63 -11.58
N TRP A 353 -2.15 29.02 -12.57
CA TRP A 353 -0.73 28.61 -12.50
C TRP A 353 0.27 29.76 -12.33
N ASP A 354 -0.14 30.99 -12.66
CA ASP A 354 0.66 32.21 -12.55
C ASP A 354 0.62 32.86 -11.16
N ARG A 355 -0.29 32.42 -10.27
CA ARG A 355 -0.42 32.96 -8.91
C ARG A 355 0.56 32.28 -7.94
N LYS A 356 0.65 32.84 -6.73
CA LYS A 356 1.48 32.31 -5.62
C LYS A 356 2.94 32.06 -6.05
N ASP A 357 3.50 32.99 -6.82
CA ASP A 357 4.87 32.93 -7.37
C ASP A 357 5.19 31.64 -8.16
N GLY A 358 4.18 31.04 -8.81
CA GLY A 358 4.35 29.82 -9.61
C GLY A 358 4.55 28.54 -8.79
N ILE A 359 4.28 28.57 -7.48
CA ILE A 359 4.50 27.41 -6.59
C ILE A 359 3.71 26.15 -7.00
N LEU A 360 2.55 26.33 -7.64
CA LEU A 360 1.75 25.23 -8.19
C LEU A 360 2.47 24.54 -9.36
N MET A 361 3.18 25.30 -10.21
CA MET A 361 4.02 24.71 -11.27
C MET A 361 5.21 23.94 -10.69
N ILE A 362 5.72 24.34 -9.52
CA ILE A 362 6.78 23.59 -8.81
C ILE A 362 6.24 22.24 -8.32
N GLU A 363 5.01 22.21 -7.80
CA GLU A 363 4.37 20.95 -7.40
C GLU A 363 4.10 20.04 -8.60
N ALA A 364 3.65 20.60 -9.72
CA ALA A 364 3.52 19.86 -10.98
C ALA A 364 4.88 19.29 -11.44
N ASP A 365 5.95 20.09 -11.38
CA ASP A 365 7.31 19.62 -11.70
C ASP A 365 7.75 18.49 -10.76
N ARG A 366 7.50 18.61 -9.46
CA ARG A 366 7.83 17.57 -8.50
C ARG A 366 7.17 16.24 -8.87
N LEU A 367 5.91 16.25 -9.28
CA LEU A 367 5.12 15.07 -9.62
C LEU A 367 5.46 14.48 -10.99
N LEU A 368 5.86 15.31 -11.95
CA LEU A 368 6.13 14.91 -13.33
C LEU A 368 7.51 14.24 -13.47
N ARG A 369 7.54 13.08 -14.13
CA ARG A 369 8.77 12.35 -14.45
C ARG A 369 9.63 13.07 -15.49
N PRO A 370 10.95 12.83 -15.52
CA PRO A 370 11.82 13.41 -16.56
C PRO A 370 11.38 12.92 -17.95
N GLY A 371 11.35 13.79 -18.94
CA GLY A 371 10.82 13.47 -20.27
C GLY A 371 9.28 13.33 -20.34
N GLY A 372 8.58 13.53 -19.21
CA GLY A 372 7.12 13.48 -19.14
C GLY A 372 6.46 14.74 -19.68
N TYR A 373 5.14 14.66 -19.87
CA TYR A 373 4.34 15.69 -20.55
C TYR A 373 3.41 16.43 -19.57
N PHE A 374 3.39 17.76 -19.63
CA PHE A 374 2.36 18.58 -18.99
C PHE A 374 1.43 19.11 -20.08
N VAL A 375 0.18 18.64 -20.08
CA VAL A 375 -0.87 19.00 -21.03
C VAL A 375 -1.83 19.94 -20.33
N TRP A 376 -1.94 21.16 -20.85
CA TRP A 376 -2.80 22.19 -20.27
C TRP A 376 -3.70 22.82 -21.33
N THR A 377 -5.00 22.79 -21.08
CA THR A 377 -5.99 23.49 -21.91
C THR A 377 -6.60 24.62 -21.10
N SER A 378 -6.45 25.85 -21.59
CA SER A 378 -6.98 27.05 -20.93
C SER A 378 -7.28 28.14 -21.94
N THR A 379 -8.32 28.92 -21.71
CA THR A 379 -8.64 30.09 -22.53
C THR A 379 -7.54 31.16 -22.48
N LEU A 380 -6.69 31.14 -21.45
CA LEU A 380 -5.55 32.05 -21.29
C LEU A 380 -4.56 31.96 -22.46
N THR A 381 -4.38 30.78 -23.05
CA THR A 381 -3.35 30.53 -24.08
C THR A 381 -3.62 31.26 -25.40
N ASN A 382 -4.88 31.62 -25.66
CA ASN A 382 -5.34 32.34 -26.86
C ASN A 382 -5.91 33.74 -26.58
N ALA A 383 -5.93 34.15 -25.31
CA ALA A 383 -6.48 35.42 -24.91
C ALA A 383 -5.65 36.60 -25.47
N ARG A 384 -6.34 37.65 -25.93
CA ARG A 384 -5.72 38.80 -26.61
C ARG A 384 -5.59 40.04 -25.74
N ASP A 385 -6.22 40.04 -24.57
CA ASP A 385 -6.12 41.16 -23.64
C ASP A 385 -4.74 41.21 -22.98
N LYS A 386 -4.36 42.41 -22.54
CA LYS A 386 -3.01 42.68 -22.05
C LYS A 386 -2.69 41.89 -20.77
N ASP A 387 -3.66 41.75 -19.87
CA ASP A 387 -3.49 41.04 -18.60
C ASP A 387 -3.22 39.55 -18.86
N SER A 388 -4.06 38.91 -19.67
CA SER A 388 -3.85 37.51 -20.05
C SER A 388 -2.50 37.25 -20.74
N GLN A 389 -2.04 38.19 -21.58
CA GLN A 389 -0.73 38.09 -22.22
C GLN A 389 0.44 38.19 -21.22
N GLU A 390 0.33 39.03 -20.18
CA GLU A 390 1.34 39.14 -19.13
C GLU A 390 1.39 37.86 -18.29
N ARG A 391 0.22 37.34 -17.90
CA ARG A 391 0.08 36.05 -17.19
C ARG A 391 0.64 34.88 -18.01
N TRP A 392 0.35 34.84 -19.31
CA TRP A 392 0.87 33.82 -20.22
C TRP A 392 2.40 33.87 -20.34
N LYS A 393 2.98 35.07 -20.50
CA LYS A 393 4.44 35.26 -20.52
C LYS A 393 5.10 34.80 -19.23
N PHE A 394 4.47 35.04 -18.08
CA PHE A 394 4.94 34.54 -16.80
C PHE A 394 5.04 33.00 -16.82
N ILE A 395 3.97 32.31 -17.23
CA ILE A 395 3.93 30.85 -17.30
C ILE A 395 5.00 30.30 -18.25
N GLN A 396 5.15 30.89 -19.44
CA GLN A 396 6.20 30.49 -20.40
C GLN A 396 7.61 30.63 -19.80
N SER A 397 7.92 31.80 -19.24
CA SER A 397 9.21 32.06 -18.59
C SER A 397 9.45 31.14 -17.38
N PHE A 398 8.41 30.86 -16.59
CA PHE A 398 8.52 29.99 -15.44
C PHE A 398 8.75 28.52 -15.85
N ALA A 399 8.05 28.05 -16.89
CA ALA A 399 8.26 26.72 -17.47
C ALA A 399 9.69 26.55 -18.00
N GLU A 400 10.23 27.54 -18.72
CA GLU A 400 11.64 27.54 -19.16
C GLU A 400 12.60 27.46 -17.95
N ASN A 401 12.32 28.21 -16.89
CA ASN A 401 13.09 28.17 -15.65
C ASN A 401 12.98 26.81 -14.92
N LEU A 402 11.91 26.05 -15.12
CA LEU A 402 11.74 24.67 -14.64
C LEU A 402 12.41 23.62 -15.55
N CYS A 403 13.11 24.05 -16.62
CA CYS A 403 13.66 23.18 -17.66
C CYS A 403 12.58 22.40 -18.42
N TRP A 404 11.46 23.05 -18.74
CA TRP A 404 10.43 22.51 -19.59
C TRP A 404 10.49 23.13 -20.99
N ASP A 405 10.41 22.29 -22.00
CA ASP A 405 10.40 22.70 -23.40
C ASP A 405 8.94 22.69 -23.90
N MET A 406 8.48 23.80 -24.48
CA MET A 406 7.17 23.84 -25.13
C MET A 406 7.24 23.05 -26.44
N MET A 407 6.43 21.99 -26.56
CA MET A 407 6.43 21.13 -27.75
C MET A 407 5.51 21.67 -28.84
N SER A 408 4.25 21.93 -28.49
CA SER A 408 3.22 22.36 -29.41
C SER A 408 2.16 23.16 -28.68
N GLN A 409 1.55 24.10 -29.39
CA GLN A 409 0.36 24.84 -28.99
C GLN A 409 -0.64 24.75 -30.13
N GLN A 410 -1.82 24.22 -29.84
CA GLN A 410 -2.90 24.06 -30.81
C GLN A 410 -4.23 24.36 -30.12
N ASP A 411 -5.02 25.24 -30.76
CA ASP A 411 -6.23 25.81 -30.15
C ASP A 411 -5.90 26.35 -28.75
N GLU A 412 -6.68 25.99 -27.74
CA GLU A 412 -6.46 26.41 -26.34
C GLU A 412 -5.48 25.51 -25.57
N THR A 413 -4.97 24.45 -26.22
CA THR A 413 -4.15 23.40 -25.59
C THR A 413 -2.68 23.65 -25.84
N VAL A 414 -1.87 23.51 -24.81
CA VAL A 414 -0.41 23.58 -24.87
C VAL A 414 0.17 22.33 -24.22
N VAL A 415 1.22 21.78 -24.84
CA VAL A 415 1.97 20.65 -24.30
C VAL A 415 3.40 21.07 -24.05
N TRP A 416 3.84 20.90 -22.79
CA TRP A 416 5.25 21.00 -22.41
C TRP A 416 5.83 19.63 -22.12
N LYS A 417 7.14 19.52 -22.32
CA LYS A 417 7.92 18.36 -21.96
C LYS A 417 8.97 18.74 -20.93
N LYS A 418 8.96 18.05 -19.79
CA LYS A 418 10.02 18.19 -18.79
C LYS A 418 11.32 17.62 -19.33
N THR A 419 12.44 18.29 -19.10
CA THR A 419 13.74 17.80 -19.57
C THR A 419 14.05 16.38 -19.09
N SER A 420 14.63 15.57 -19.98
CA SER A 420 15.15 14.24 -19.63
C SER A 420 16.55 14.34 -18.98
N GLU A 421 17.27 15.44 -19.19
CA GLU A 421 18.67 15.61 -18.83
C GLU A 421 18.85 16.48 -17.57
N LYS A 422 19.56 15.96 -16.57
CA LYS A 422 19.83 16.67 -15.31
C LYS A 422 20.68 17.94 -15.49
N THR A 423 21.44 18.02 -16.57
CA THR A 423 22.39 19.11 -16.84
C THR A 423 21.70 20.47 -16.93
N CYS A 424 20.43 20.52 -17.36
CA CYS A 424 19.68 21.77 -17.42
C CYS A 424 19.64 22.45 -16.05
N TYR A 425 19.31 21.71 -14.98
CA TYR A 425 19.23 22.26 -13.62
C TYR A 425 20.57 22.77 -13.09
N GLY A 426 21.69 22.14 -13.47
CA GLY A 426 23.03 22.59 -13.11
C GLY A 426 23.52 23.81 -13.89
N SER A 427 22.95 24.04 -15.09
CA SER A 427 23.29 25.19 -15.96
C SER A 427 22.51 26.47 -15.62
N ARG A 428 21.48 26.36 -14.77
CA ARG A 428 20.67 27.51 -14.31
C ARG A 428 21.56 28.50 -13.55
N LYS A 429 21.28 29.80 -13.70
CA LYS A 429 21.95 30.81 -12.89
C LYS A 429 21.53 30.62 -11.44
N ASN A 430 22.48 30.71 -10.50
CA ASN A 430 22.21 30.52 -9.06
C ASN A 430 21.12 31.46 -8.49
N THR A 431 20.83 32.57 -9.18
CA THR A 431 19.80 33.55 -8.81
C THR A 431 18.48 33.37 -9.54
N SER A 432 18.35 32.39 -10.45
CA SER A 432 17.11 32.15 -11.20
C SER A 432 16.07 31.47 -10.30
N PRO A 433 14.91 32.10 -10.03
CA PRO A 433 13.82 31.43 -9.35
C PRO A 433 13.16 30.38 -10.26
N PRO A 434 12.61 29.28 -9.71
CA PRO A 434 12.72 28.87 -8.31
C PRO A 434 14.04 28.15 -7.99
N PRO A 435 14.59 28.24 -6.76
CA PRO A 435 15.83 27.57 -6.37
C PRO A 435 15.69 26.04 -6.36
N LEU A 436 16.81 25.32 -6.35
CA LEU A 436 16.81 23.87 -6.09
C LEU A 436 16.67 23.60 -4.59
N CYS A 437 15.90 22.57 -4.22
CA CYS A 437 15.83 22.15 -2.82
C CYS A 437 17.19 21.62 -2.34
N GLY A 438 17.45 21.76 -1.03
CA GLY A 438 18.68 21.22 -0.42
C GLY A 438 18.80 19.71 -0.57
N ARG A 439 20.04 19.17 -0.58
CA ARG A 439 20.29 17.74 -0.80
C ARG A 439 19.64 16.79 0.21
N GLY A 440 19.35 17.27 1.42
CA GLY A 440 18.67 16.50 2.46
C GLY A 440 17.16 16.70 2.49
N TYR A 441 16.59 17.46 1.54
CA TYR A 441 15.15 17.67 1.48
C TYR A 441 14.46 16.39 1.01
N ASP A 442 13.54 15.88 1.84
CA ASP A 442 12.80 14.67 1.54
C ASP A 442 11.65 14.95 0.57
N VAL A 443 11.76 14.34 -0.60
CA VAL A 443 10.79 14.41 -1.72
C VAL A 443 10.01 13.12 -1.91
N GLU A 444 10.28 12.10 -1.10
CA GLU A 444 9.75 10.75 -1.25
C GLU A 444 8.62 10.47 -0.24
N THR A 445 8.56 11.20 0.89
CA THR A 445 7.45 11.09 1.87
C THR A 445 6.63 12.37 2.07
N PRO A 446 6.12 13.03 0.99
CA PRO A 446 5.24 14.18 1.15
C PRO A 446 3.84 13.72 1.58
N TYR A 447 3.48 13.84 2.86
CA TYR A 447 2.11 13.60 3.33
C TYR A 447 1.46 14.91 3.77
N TYR A 448 0.64 15.51 2.88
CA TYR A 448 -0.08 16.78 3.09
C TYR A 448 0.77 17.90 3.71
N ARG A 449 2.08 17.94 3.39
CA ARG A 449 2.99 19.02 3.78
C ARG A 449 2.66 20.30 3.00
N GLU A 450 3.04 21.45 3.52
CA GLU A 450 2.89 22.71 2.78
C GLU A 450 3.70 22.68 1.48
N LEU A 451 3.16 23.33 0.45
CA LEU A 451 3.86 23.51 -0.82
C LEU A 451 5.22 24.16 -0.60
N GLN A 452 6.21 23.71 -1.37
CA GLN A 452 7.58 24.21 -1.26
C GLN A 452 7.94 25.07 -2.46
N ASN A 453 8.62 26.18 -2.18
CA ASN A 453 9.11 27.10 -3.22
C ASN A 453 10.51 26.73 -3.73
N CYS A 454 10.77 25.43 -3.94
CA CYS A 454 12.03 24.93 -4.48
C CYS A 454 11.80 23.67 -5.33
N ILE A 455 12.64 23.46 -6.35
CA ILE A 455 12.57 22.30 -7.23
C ILE A 455 13.21 21.09 -6.52
N GLY A 456 12.40 20.06 -6.28
CA GLY A 456 12.80 18.78 -5.69
C GLY A 456 13.05 17.68 -6.73
N GLY A 457 13.61 16.55 -6.29
CA GLY A 457 13.69 15.32 -7.10
C GLY A 457 14.86 15.23 -8.09
N THR A 458 15.57 16.32 -8.39
CA THR A 458 16.71 16.33 -9.33
C THR A 458 17.87 15.43 -8.90
N HIS A 459 18.07 15.28 -7.58
CA HIS A 459 19.07 14.40 -6.99
C HIS A 459 18.60 12.96 -6.79
N SER A 460 17.33 12.63 -7.11
CA SER A 460 16.79 11.28 -6.95
C SER A 460 17.51 10.28 -7.87
N SER A 461 17.75 9.08 -7.35
CA SER A 461 18.21 7.92 -8.11
C SER A 461 17.14 7.42 -9.10
N ARG A 462 15.87 7.76 -8.88
CA ARG A 462 14.73 7.43 -9.76
C ARG A 462 14.58 8.34 -10.98
N TRP A 463 15.55 9.22 -11.22
CA TRP A 463 15.58 10.10 -12.40
C TRP A 463 15.90 9.29 -13.66
N ILE A 464 14.88 8.62 -14.17
CA ILE A 464 14.89 7.83 -15.40
C ILE A 464 13.79 8.40 -16.27
N SER A 465 14.15 8.83 -17.48
CA SER A 465 13.18 9.47 -18.36
C SER A 465 12.10 8.50 -18.84
N VAL A 466 10.93 9.04 -19.16
CA VAL A 466 9.77 8.26 -19.61
C VAL A 466 10.13 7.40 -20.83
N GLU A 467 10.98 7.86 -21.75
CA GLU A 467 11.36 7.09 -22.94
C GLU A 467 12.41 6.00 -22.66
N LYS A 468 13.18 6.12 -21.58
CA LYS A 468 14.21 5.13 -21.19
C LYS A 468 13.63 4.01 -20.31
N ARG A 469 12.43 4.20 -19.77
CA ARG A 469 11.73 3.17 -18.98
C ARG A 469 11.19 2.09 -19.91
N GLN A 470 10.98 0.91 -19.34
CA GLN A 470 10.29 -0.16 -20.06
C GLN A 470 8.86 0.27 -20.36
N THR A 471 8.37 -0.08 -21.54
CA THR A 471 6.98 0.13 -21.93
C THR A 471 6.07 -0.86 -21.21
N TRP A 472 4.81 -0.46 -21.02
CA TRP A 472 3.79 -1.37 -20.49
C TRP A 472 3.52 -2.51 -21.49
N PRO A 473 3.35 -3.78 -21.05
CA PRO A 473 3.23 -4.26 -19.68
C PRO A 473 4.55 -4.68 -18.99
N SER A 474 5.68 -4.67 -19.68
CA SER A 474 6.98 -5.10 -19.12
C SER A 474 7.38 -4.32 -17.86
N ARG A 475 6.98 -3.05 -17.78
CA ARG A 475 7.19 -2.15 -16.63
C ARG A 475 6.71 -2.69 -15.28
N ASP A 476 5.75 -3.62 -15.25
CA ASP A 476 5.31 -4.29 -14.01
C ASP A 476 6.48 -4.97 -13.28
N GLN A 477 7.45 -5.52 -14.02
CA GLN A 477 8.61 -6.23 -13.51
C GLN A 477 9.85 -5.35 -13.61
N LEU A 478 10.21 -4.68 -12.51
CA LEU A 478 11.39 -3.81 -12.46
C LEU A 478 12.67 -4.62 -12.67
N ASN A 479 13.63 -4.03 -13.37
CA ASN A 479 14.93 -4.66 -13.55
C ASN A 479 15.79 -4.56 -12.28
N LYS A 480 16.88 -5.34 -12.22
CA LYS A 480 17.78 -5.37 -11.06
C LYS A 480 18.29 -3.98 -10.63
N LYS A 481 18.68 -3.11 -11.57
CA LYS A 481 19.18 -1.76 -11.25
C LYS A 481 18.08 -0.86 -10.69
N GLU A 482 16.84 -1.03 -11.14
CA GLU A 482 15.70 -0.30 -10.61
C GLU A 482 15.35 -0.76 -9.19
N LEU A 483 15.43 -2.07 -8.91
CA LEU A 483 15.21 -2.62 -7.57
C LEU A 483 16.30 -2.20 -6.57
N GLU A 484 17.56 -2.10 -7.02
CA GLU A 484 18.68 -1.61 -6.21
C GLU A 484 18.43 -0.19 -5.67
N ASN A 485 17.68 0.66 -6.39
CA ASN A 485 17.31 1.99 -5.90
C ASN A 485 16.42 1.96 -4.65
N PHE A 486 15.75 0.84 -4.40
CA PHE A 486 14.88 0.60 -3.25
C PHE A 486 15.53 -0.32 -2.20
N GLY A 487 16.78 -0.74 -2.42
CA GLY A 487 17.48 -1.68 -1.54
C GLY A 487 16.96 -3.12 -1.61
N LEU A 488 16.20 -3.48 -2.65
CA LEU A 488 15.59 -4.79 -2.80
C LEU A 488 16.43 -5.74 -3.65
N GLN A 489 16.45 -7.02 -3.30
CA GLN A 489 17.04 -8.08 -4.11
C GLN A 489 16.02 -8.64 -5.10
N SER A 490 16.50 -9.14 -6.24
CA SER A 490 15.62 -9.73 -7.26
C SER A 490 14.88 -10.97 -6.75
N ASP A 491 15.53 -11.78 -5.90
CA ASP A 491 14.93 -12.99 -5.35
C ASP A 491 13.77 -12.66 -4.39
N GLU A 492 13.95 -11.68 -3.51
CA GLU A 492 12.90 -11.19 -2.60
C GLU A 492 11.65 -10.69 -3.35
N PHE A 493 11.85 -9.93 -4.43
CA PHE A 493 10.75 -9.42 -5.26
C PHE A 493 10.04 -10.53 -6.05
N ALA A 494 10.77 -11.55 -6.49
CA ALA A 494 10.21 -12.71 -7.18
C ALA A 494 9.39 -13.59 -6.22
N GLU A 495 9.89 -13.84 -5.00
CA GLU A 495 9.18 -14.58 -3.96
C GLU A 495 7.86 -13.89 -3.58
N ASP A 496 7.85 -12.56 -3.38
CA ASP A 496 6.63 -11.78 -3.15
C ASP A 496 5.64 -11.95 -4.32
N SER A 497 6.12 -11.84 -5.55
CA SER A 497 5.29 -11.98 -6.75
C SER A 497 4.64 -13.37 -6.87
N GLU A 498 5.38 -14.43 -6.57
CA GLU A 498 4.87 -15.81 -6.58
C GLU A 498 3.86 -16.05 -5.44
N SER A 499 4.17 -15.57 -4.24
CA SER A 499 3.31 -15.62 -3.06
C SER A 499 1.96 -14.96 -3.32
N TRP A 500 1.94 -13.76 -3.94
CA TRP A 500 0.70 -13.07 -4.26
C TRP A 500 -0.10 -13.74 -5.37
N ARG A 501 0.55 -14.32 -6.38
CA ARG A 501 -0.12 -15.12 -7.42
C ARG A 501 -0.86 -16.32 -6.82
N ALA A 502 -0.23 -17.02 -5.89
CA ALA A 502 -0.88 -18.10 -5.15
C ALA A 502 -2.03 -17.57 -4.27
N SER A 503 -1.79 -16.48 -3.52
CA SER A 503 -2.78 -15.88 -2.62
C SER A 503 -4.05 -15.43 -3.36
N VAL A 504 -3.92 -14.73 -4.49
CA VAL A 504 -5.06 -14.26 -5.30
C VAL A 504 -5.89 -15.43 -5.84
N ARG A 505 -5.26 -16.54 -6.23
CA ARG A 505 -5.98 -17.74 -6.67
C ARG A 505 -6.85 -18.31 -5.53
N ASN A 506 -6.28 -18.39 -4.32
CA ASN A 506 -6.99 -18.88 -3.15
C ASN A 506 -8.14 -17.96 -2.76
N TYR A 507 -7.89 -16.64 -2.68
CA TYR A 507 -8.92 -15.65 -2.32
C TYR A 507 -10.12 -15.71 -3.25
N TRP A 508 -9.90 -15.83 -4.56
CA TRP A 508 -10.99 -15.80 -5.53
C TRP A 508 -11.99 -16.96 -5.36
N SER A 509 -11.53 -18.11 -4.86
CA SER A 509 -12.39 -19.27 -4.55
C SER A 509 -13.29 -19.03 -3.33
N LEU A 510 -12.94 -18.07 -2.48
CA LEU A 510 -13.61 -17.79 -1.22
C LEU A 510 -14.63 -16.65 -1.32
N LEU A 511 -14.66 -15.95 -2.45
CA LEU A 511 -15.57 -14.82 -2.70
C LEU A 511 -16.97 -15.29 -3.13
N SER A 512 -17.59 -16.13 -2.31
CA SER A 512 -18.96 -16.61 -2.50
C SER A 512 -19.73 -16.42 -1.20
N PRO A 513 -20.94 -15.80 -1.20
CA PRO A 513 -21.73 -15.64 0.03
C PRO A 513 -22.05 -16.97 0.73
N LEU A 514 -21.96 -18.10 0.01
CA LEU A 514 -22.10 -19.44 0.57
C LEU A 514 -21.04 -19.78 1.62
N ILE A 515 -19.91 -19.06 1.64
CA ILE A 515 -18.85 -19.25 2.66
C ILE A 515 -19.33 -18.96 4.08
N PHE A 516 -20.40 -18.17 4.23
CA PHE A 516 -21.02 -17.85 5.51
C PHE A 516 -22.11 -18.84 5.91
N SER A 517 -22.44 -19.80 5.04
CA SER A 517 -23.44 -20.82 5.34
C SER A 517 -22.85 -21.94 6.20
N ASP A 518 -23.54 -22.31 7.27
CA ASP A 518 -23.21 -23.48 8.10
C ASP A 518 -23.70 -24.81 7.49
N HIS A 519 -24.29 -24.78 6.29
CA HIS A 519 -24.73 -25.99 5.63
C HIS A 519 -23.52 -26.80 5.12
N PRO A 520 -23.37 -28.07 5.54
CA PRO A 520 -22.26 -28.90 5.09
C PRO A 520 -22.33 -29.10 3.58
N LYS A 521 -21.23 -28.79 2.88
CA LYS A 521 -21.09 -29.04 1.44
C LYS A 521 -21.25 -30.53 1.17
N ARG A 522 -22.00 -30.90 0.13
CA ARG A 522 -21.98 -32.29 -0.34
C ARG A 522 -20.60 -32.58 -0.91
N PRO A 523 -20.03 -33.78 -0.66
CA PRO A 523 -18.78 -34.18 -1.29
C PRO A 523 -18.89 -34.07 -2.82
N GLY A 524 -18.04 -33.25 -3.43
CA GLY A 524 -18.01 -33.02 -4.89
C GLY A 524 -18.67 -31.74 -5.38
N ASP A 525 -19.38 -30.98 -4.53
CA ASP A 525 -19.93 -29.66 -4.88
C ASP A 525 -18.93 -28.56 -4.51
N GLU A 526 -18.23 -28.01 -5.51
CA GLU A 526 -17.46 -26.77 -5.34
C GLU A 526 -18.40 -25.56 -5.34
N ASP A 527 -18.05 -24.49 -4.61
CA ASP A 527 -18.83 -23.26 -4.65
C ASP A 527 -18.80 -22.68 -6.07
N PRO A 528 -19.93 -22.15 -6.59
CA PRO A 528 -19.91 -21.48 -7.86
C PRO A 528 -18.89 -20.33 -7.81
N PRO A 529 -18.07 -20.15 -8.85
CA PRO A 529 -17.14 -19.05 -8.89
C PRO A 529 -17.90 -17.72 -8.84
N PRO A 530 -17.30 -16.65 -8.29
CA PRO A 530 -17.94 -15.35 -8.25
C PRO A 530 -18.30 -14.89 -9.67
N PRO A 531 -19.43 -14.16 -9.84
CA PRO A 531 -19.82 -13.63 -11.14
C PRO A 531 -18.69 -12.84 -11.82
N TYR A 532 -18.65 -12.90 -13.15
CA TYR A 532 -17.70 -12.11 -13.92
C TYR A 532 -17.88 -10.61 -13.63
N ASN A 533 -16.75 -9.90 -13.42
CA ASN A 533 -16.71 -8.49 -13.04
C ASN A 533 -17.57 -8.14 -11.80
N MET A 534 -17.64 -9.04 -10.82
CA MET A 534 -18.24 -8.75 -9.52
C MET A 534 -17.50 -7.62 -8.79
N LEU A 535 -16.19 -7.56 -8.93
CA LEU A 535 -15.33 -6.53 -8.34
C LEU A 535 -14.81 -5.60 -9.43
N ARG A 536 -14.68 -4.30 -9.12
CA ARG A 536 -14.08 -3.30 -10.00
C ARG A 536 -13.13 -2.36 -9.27
N ASN A 537 -13.61 -1.69 -8.23
CA ASN A 537 -12.85 -0.74 -7.41
C ASN A 537 -12.25 -1.49 -6.21
N VAL A 538 -10.93 -1.67 -6.19
CA VAL A 538 -10.23 -2.39 -5.11
C VAL A 538 -9.37 -1.41 -4.32
N LEU A 539 -9.45 -1.47 -2.99
CA LEU A 539 -8.57 -0.75 -2.08
C LEU A 539 -7.64 -1.76 -1.42
N ASP A 540 -6.33 -1.61 -1.63
CA ASP A 540 -5.33 -2.39 -0.92
C ASP A 540 -4.68 -1.51 0.14
N MET A 541 -5.06 -1.71 1.40
CA MET A 541 -4.75 -0.80 2.50
C MET A 541 -3.29 -0.85 2.96
N ASN A 542 -2.57 -1.92 2.60
CA ASN A 542 -1.15 -2.09 2.87
C ASN A 542 -0.48 -2.84 1.72
N SER A 543 -0.11 -2.11 0.67
CA SER A 543 0.25 -2.70 -0.62
C SER A 543 1.67 -3.24 -0.73
N HIS A 544 2.56 -2.96 0.23
CA HIS A 544 3.98 -3.33 0.16
C HIS A 544 4.59 -2.99 -1.22
N PHE A 545 4.96 -3.99 -2.04
CA PHE A 545 5.52 -3.78 -3.37
C PHE A 545 4.49 -3.57 -4.49
N GLY A 546 3.19 -3.60 -4.19
CA GLY A 546 2.10 -3.68 -5.16
C GLY A 546 1.87 -5.10 -5.70
N GLY A 547 2.32 -6.13 -4.97
CA GLY A 547 2.27 -7.53 -5.39
C GLY A 547 0.83 -8.05 -5.57
N PHE A 548 -0.10 -7.66 -4.70
CA PHE A 548 -1.52 -8.02 -4.83
C PHE A 548 -2.15 -7.47 -6.12
N ASN A 549 -1.92 -6.20 -6.44
CA ASN A 549 -2.37 -5.56 -7.69
C ASN A 549 -1.77 -6.24 -8.92
N SER A 550 -0.46 -6.51 -8.90
CA SER A 550 0.20 -7.26 -9.98
C SER A 550 -0.41 -8.65 -10.15
N ALA A 551 -0.62 -9.40 -9.07
CA ALA A 551 -1.26 -10.71 -9.13
C ALA A 551 -2.68 -10.66 -9.70
N LEU A 552 -3.49 -9.64 -9.37
CA LEU A 552 -4.83 -9.44 -9.95
C LEU A 552 -4.77 -9.17 -11.46
N LEU A 553 -3.84 -8.31 -11.90
CA LEU A 553 -3.60 -8.03 -13.31
C LEU A 553 -3.23 -9.31 -14.07
N HIS A 554 -2.26 -10.08 -13.56
CA HIS A 554 -1.80 -11.32 -14.17
C HIS A 554 -2.86 -12.43 -14.16
N ALA A 555 -3.78 -12.40 -13.19
CA ALA A 555 -4.95 -13.28 -13.16
C ALA A 555 -6.08 -12.83 -14.12
N GLY A 556 -5.86 -11.79 -14.93
CA GLY A 556 -6.81 -11.30 -15.92
C GLY A 556 -8.05 -10.65 -15.30
N LYS A 557 -7.97 -10.14 -14.07
CA LYS A 557 -9.09 -9.49 -13.40
C LYS A 557 -9.26 -8.07 -13.93
N SER A 558 -10.48 -7.71 -14.32
CA SER A 558 -10.80 -6.39 -14.89
C SER A 558 -11.02 -5.32 -13.79
N VAL A 559 -10.09 -5.22 -12.85
CA VAL A 559 -10.13 -4.32 -11.68
C VAL A 559 -9.08 -3.21 -11.78
N TRP A 560 -9.25 -2.14 -11.01
CA TRP A 560 -8.16 -1.24 -10.67
C TRP A 560 -7.97 -1.23 -9.15
N VAL A 561 -6.73 -1.01 -8.71
CA VAL A 561 -6.37 -1.04 -7.30
C VAL A 561 -5.83 0.31 -6.88
N MET A 562 -6.43 0.90 -5.85
CA MET A 562 -5.79 1.96 -5.06
C MET A 562 -4.78 1.31 -4.12
N ASN A 563 -3.50 1.46 -4.43
CA ASN A 563 -2.44 0.87 -3.62
C ASN A 563 -2.05 1.85 -2.50
N VAL A 564 -2.35 1.52 -1.25
CA VAL A 564 -2.04 2.39 -0.11
C VAL A 564 -0.80 1.91 0.61
N VAL A 565 0.09 2.87 0.91
CA VAL A 565 1.28 2.64 1.74
C VAL A 565 1.08 3.39 3.06
N PRO A 566 0.91 2.68 4.19
CA PRO A 566 0.77 3.30 5.50
C PRO A 566 2.02 4.08 5.90
N LEU A 567 1.85 5.21 6.60
CA LEU A 567 2.98 6.04 7.06
C LEU A 567 3.92 5.34 8.04
N ASP A 568 3.42 4.33 8.75
CA ASP A 568 4.17 3.59 9.78
C ASP A 568 5.04 2.47 9.23
N GLY A 569 4.83 2.11 7.96
CA GLY A 569 5.57 1.07 7.27
C GLY A 569 6.75 1.61 6.46
N PRO A 570 7.56 0.71 5.88
CA PRO A 570 8.52 1.08 4.86
C PRO A 570 7.81 1.73 3.66
N ASN A 571 8.33 2.87 3.19
CA ASN A 571 7.74 3.57 2.05
C ASN A 571 8.13 2.93 0.71
N TYR A 572 7.26 2.06 0.20
CA TYR A 572 7.39 1.46 -1.12
C TYR A 572 6.50 2.13 -2.19
N LEU A 573 5.85 3.26 -1.88
CA LEU A 573 5.01 3.96 -2.85
C LEU A 573 5.77 4.38 -4.12
N PRO A 574 7.02 4.90 -4.04
CA PRO A 574 7.75 5.22 -5.26
C PRO A 574 8.05 3.99 -6.13
N LEU A 575 8.21 2.81 -5.54
CA LEU A 575 8.36 1.55 -6.28
C LEU A 575 7.06 1.17 -6.99
N ILE A 576 5.91 1.24 -6.30
CA ILE A 576 4.59 0.94 -6.88
C ILE A 576 4.30 1.83 -8.10
N LEU A 577 4.61 3.14 -7.98
CA LEU A 577 4.43 4.10 -9.07
C LEU A 577 5.42 3.86 -10.21
N ASP A 578 6.66 3.48 -9.90
CA ASP A 578 7.68 3.13 -10.91
C ASP A 578 7.30 1.88 -11.71
N ARG A 579 6.57 0.93 -11.12
CA ARG A 579 5.95 -0.22 -11.82
C ARG A 579 4.79 0.15 -12.76
N GLY A 580 4.30 1.39 -12.71
CA GLY A 580 3.20 1.87 -13.54
C GLY A 580 1.81 1.61 -12.95
N TYR A 581 1.72 1.47 -11.62
CA TYR A 581 0.46 1.45 -10.87
C TYR A 581 0.15 2.82 -10.26
N VAL A 582 -1.06 2.99 -9.72
CA VAL A 582 -1.45 4.17 -8.93
C VAL A 582 -1.49 3.79 -7.45
N GLY A 583 -1.10 4.72 -6.60
CA GLY A 583 -1.12 4.51 -5.16
C GLY A 583 -0.91 5.79 -4.40
N VAL A 584 -1.13 5.75 -3.09
CA VAL A 584 -1.08 6.92 -2.21
C VAL A 584 -0.52 6.56 -0.84
N MET A 585 0.12 7.53 -0.19
CA MET A 585 0.49 7.42 1.22
C MET A 585 -0.69 7.83 2.09
N HIS A 586 -0.96 7.07 3.15
CA HIS A 586 -2.09 7.37 4.04
C HIS A 586 -1.79 7.04 5.49
N ASP A 587 -2.30 7.86 6.41
CA ASP A 587 -2.37 7.53 7.83
C ASP A 587 -3.73 6.92 8.14
N TRP A 588 -3.78 5.63 8.50
CA TRP A 588 -5.03 4.95 8.83
C TRP A 588 -5.66 5.38 10.16
N CYS A 589 -5.00 6.25 10.94
CA CYS A 589 -5.66 7.00 12.01
C CYS A 589 -6.48 8.20 11.47
N GLU A 590 -6.39 8.55 10.20
CA GLU A 590 -7.20 9.60 9.57
C GLU A 590 -8.16 9.00 8.53
N ALA A 591 -9.24 9.73 8.24
CA ALA A 591 -10.16 9.32 7.20
C ALA A 591 -9.49 9.39 5.81
N PHE A 592 -9.75 8.35 5.00
CA PHE A 592 -9.25 8.24 3.64
C PHE A 592 -9.97 9.25 2.73
N PRO A 593 -9.24 9.98 1.87
CA PRO A 593 -9.75 11.13 1.11
C PRO A 593 -10.61 10.70 -0.10
N THR A 594 -11.77 10.09 0.17
CA THR A 594 -12.73 9.62 -0.84
C THR A 594 -14.16 9.65 -0.32
N TYR A 595 -15.13 9.59 -1.23
CA TYR A 595 -16.55 9.50 -0.90
C TYR A 595 -16.91 8.14 -0.27
N PRO A 596 -17.94 8.07 0.58
CA PRO A 596 -18.45 6.79 1.09
C PRO A 596 -18.91 5.86 -0.03
N ARG A 597 -18.90 4.54 0.22
CA ARG A 597 -19.39 3.49 -0.70
C ARG A 597 -18.70 3.53 -2.07
N THR A 598 -17.37 3.59 -2.06
CA THR A 598 -16.54 3.69 -3.25
C THR A 598 -16.01 2.34 -3.72
N TYR A 599 -15.58 1.48 -2.80
CA TYR A 599 -14.84 0.26 -3.12
C TYR A 599 -15.70 -0.99 -3.04
N ASP A 600 -15.46 -1.93 -3.97
CA ASP A 600 -16.14 -3.24 -4.00
C ASP A 600 -15.36 -4.29 -3.19
N LEU A 601 -14.05 -4.13 -3.06
CA LEU A 601 -13.17 -4.97 -2.24
C LEU A 601 -12.17 -4.11 -1.46
N VAL A 602 -12.07 -4.37 -0.16
CA VAL A 602 -11.00 -3.87 0.70
C VAL A 602 -10.09 -5.03 1.09
N HIS A 603 -8.80 -4.90 0.81
CA HIS A 603 -7.77 -5.86 1.16
C HIS A 603 -6.81 -5.24 2.18
N ALA A 604 -6.47 -6.00 3.22
CA ALA A 604 -5.55 -5.57 4.28
C ALA A 604 -4.70 -6.74 4.76
N ALA A 605 -3.51 -6.91 4.19
CA ALA A 605 -2.55 -7.91 4.65
C ALA A 605 -1.51 -7.28 5.58
N GLY A 606 -1.35 -7.82 6.79
CA GLY A 606 -0.41 -7.35 7.81
C GLY A 606 -0.70 -5.94 8.35
N LEU A 607 -1.83 -5.33 7.98
CA LEU A 607 -2.18 -3.97 8.37
C LEU A 607 -2.41 -3.86 9.88
N LEU A 608 -3.13 -4.83 10.49
CA LEU A 608 -3.43 -4.76 11.91
C LEU A 608 -2.16 -4.92 12.73
N SER A 609 -1.27 -5.83 12.31
CA SER A 609 0.06 -5.96 12.90
C SER A 609 0.86 -4.67 12.78
N LEU A 610 0.81 -3.99 11.64
CA LEU A 610 1.55 -2.74 11.44
C LEU A 610 1.01 -1.61 12.35
N GLU A 611 -0.30 -1.41 12.35
CA GLU A 611 -0.96 -0.27 12.99
C GLU A 611 -1.10 -0.43 14.52
N PHE A 612 -1.25 -1.65 15.02
CA PHE A 612 -1.56 -1.90 16.44
C PHE A 612 -0.43 -2.56 17.23
N ALA A 613 0.70 -2.93 16.61
CA ALA A 613 1.86 -3.45 17.34
C ALA A 613 2.58 -2.38 18.20
N ARG A 614 2.44 -1.11 17.86
CA ARG A 614 2.94 0.03 18.65
C ARG A 614 1.70 0.78 19.12
N GLN A 615 1.52 0.96 20.44
CA GLN A 615 0.34 1.62 21.03
C GLN A 615 0.05 3.00 20.39
N ARG A 616 -0.73 3.01 19.30
CA ARG A 616 -1.20 4.21 18.60
C ARG A 616 -2.34 4.87 19.38
N SER A 617 -2.63 6.11 19.01
CA SER A 617 -3.74 6.88 19.57
C SER A 617 -5.12 6.48 18.99
N CYS A 618 -5.17 5.84 17.80
CA CYS A 618 -6.44 5.40 17.19
C CYS A 618 -6.79 3.94 17.52
N LYS A 619 -8.08 3.65 17.68
CA LYS A 619 -8.58 2.33 18.05
C LYS A 619 -8.82 1.48 16.80
N MET A 620 -8.71 0.16 16.93
CA MET A 620 -9.09 -0.76 15.84
C MET A 620 -10.53 -0.56 15.37
N LEU A 621 -11.45 -0.22 16.28
CA LEU A 621 -12.83 0.12 15.92
C LEU A 621 -12.91 1.28 14.90
N ASP A 622 -12.06 2.31 15.05
CA ASP A 622 -12.07 3.48 14.18
C ASP A 622 -11.69 3.11 12.75
N LEU A 623 -10.67 2.25 12.61
CA LEU A 623 -10.25 1.69 11.33
C LEU A 623 -11.40 0.94 10.65
N PHE A 624 -12.14 0.12 11.41
CA PHE A 624 -13.24 -0.67 10.89
C PHE A 624 -14.47 0.17 10.52
N ILE A 625 -14.74 1.25 11.25
CA ILE A 625 -15.77 2.24 10.86
C ILE A 625 -15.38 2.93 9.56
N GLU A 626 -14.10 3.26 9.39
CA GLU A 626 -13.61 3.82 8.14
C GLU A 626 -13.73 2.83 6.98
N ILE A 627 -13.38 1.55 7.17
CA ILE A 627 -13.62 0.50 6.17
C ILE A 627 -15.12 0.40 5.84
N ASP A 628 -16.02 0.47 6.83
CA ASP A 628 -17.47 0.48 6.59
C ASP A 628 -17.89 1.67 5.71
N ARG A 629 -17.38 2.86 5.99
CA ARG A 629 -17.66 4.06 5.20
C ARG A 629 -17.21 3.89 3.75
N LEU A 630 -16.01 3.35 3.54
CA LEU A 630 -15.38 3.19 2.22
C LEU A 630 -16.04 2.13 1.35
N LEU A 631 -16.54 1.06 1.96
CA LEU A 631 -17.04 -0.11 1.25
C LEU A 631 -18.49 0.05 0.78
N ARG A 632 -18.75 -0.41 -0.45
CA ARG A 632 -20.10 -0.49 -1.00
C ARG A 632 -20.94 -1.55 -0.28
N PRO A 633 -22.28 -1.40 -0.28
CA PRO A 633 -23.17 -2.50 0.07
C PRO A 633 -22.84 -3.75 -0.76
N GLU A 634 -22.86 -4.92 -0.13
CA GLU A 634 -22.42 -6.22 -0.69
C GLU A 634 -20.93 -6.33 -1.02
N GLY A 635 -20.13 -5.31 -0.69
CA GLY A 635 -18.69 -5.30 -0.85
C GLY A 635 -17.99 -6.30 0.07
N TRP A 636 -16.79 -6.69 -0.36
CA TRP A 636 -15.99 -7.73 0.29
C TRP A 636 -14.82 -7.12 1.07
N ILE A 637 -14.45 -7.78 2.17
CA ILE A 637 -13.24 -7.45 2.93
C ILE A 637 -12.40 -8.73 3.06
N ILE A 638 -11.11 -8.62 2.82
CA ILE A 638 -10.13 -9.68 3.05
C ILE A 638 -9.04 -9.12 3.95
N ILE A 639 -8.94 -9.64 5.17
CA ILE A 639 -7.90 -9.30 6.13
C ILE A 639 -7.02 -10.52 6.36
N ARG A 640 -5.72 -10.40 6.11
CA ARG A 640 -4.73 -11.46 6.39
C ARG A 640 -3.78 -10.95 7.46
N ASP A 641 -3.84 -11.51 8.66
CA ASP A 641 -3.00 -11.05 9.78
C ASP A 641 -2.77 -12.17 10.81
N THR A 642 -2.08 -11.85 11.91
CA THR A 642 -1.84 -12.81 13.00
C THR A 642 -3.15 -13.29 13.63
N ALA A 643 -3.16 -14.54 14.10
CA ALA A 643 -4.33 -15.17 14.69
C ALA A 643 -5.03 -14.34 15.80
N PRO A 644 -4.30 -13.74 16.78
CA PRO A 644 -4.94 -12.93 17.82
C PRO A 644 -5.66 -11.70 17.26
N LEU A 645 -5.00 -10.97 16.34
CA LEU A 645 -5.57 -9.76 15.74
C LEU A 645 -6.78 -10.08 14.85
N VAL A 646 -6.76 -11.23 14.16
CA VAL A 646 -7.90 -11.70 13.37
C VAL A 646 -9.11 -12.03 14.25
N GLU A 647 -8.93 -12.65 15.41
CA GLU A 647 -10.05 -12.89 16.34
C GLU A 647 -10.59 -11.58 16.95
N SER A 648 -9.72 -10.63 17.30
CA SER A 648 -10.14 -9.29 17.75
C SER A 648 -10.91 -8.55 16.66
N ALA A 649 -10.43 -8.61 15.41
CA ALA A 649 -11.12 -8.07 14.24
C ALA A 649 -12.50 -8.71 14.04
N ARG A 650 -12.59 -10.04 14.14
CA ARG A 650 -13.85 -10.78 14.05
C ARG A 650 -14.86 -10.37 15.12
N ALA A 651 -14.41 -10.03 16.33
CA ALA A 651 -15.31 -9.50 17.35
C ALA A 651 -15.93 -8.15 16.93
N LEU A 652 -15.18 -7.29 16.23
CA LEU A 652 -15.66 -6.01 15.72
C LEU A 652 -16.65 -6.15 14.56
N THR A 653 -16.50 -7.15 13.70
CA THR A 653 -17.42 -7.35 12.56
C THR A 653 -18.87 -7.54 13.01
N THR A 654 -19.09 -8.18 14.16
CA THR A 654 -20.43 -8.33 14.75
C THR A 654 -21.05 -6.99 15.12
N ARG A 655 -20.25 -6.03 15.61
CA ARG A 655 -20.71 -4.67 15.93
C ARG A 655 -21.11 -3.88 14.69
N LEU A 656 -20.42 -4.13 13.58
CA LEU A 656 -20.67 -3.51 12.27
C LEU A 656 -21.78 -4.19 11.48
N LYS A 657 -22.32 -5.31 12.00
CA LYS A 657 -23.33 -6.14 11.34
C LYS A 657 -22.83 -6.73 10.02
N TRP A 658 -21.55 -7.09 9.95
CA TRP A 658 -20.98 -7.75 8.78
C TRP A 658 -21.04 -9.27 8.91
N ASP A 659 -21.22 -9.95 7.78
CA ASP A 659 -21.03 -11.39 7.71
C ASP A 659 -19.53 -11.67 7.67
N ALA A 660 -19.06 -12.64 8.46
CA ALA A 660 -17.62 -12.89 8.64
C ALA A 660 -17.29 -14.37 8.80
N ARG A 661 -16.20 -14.82 8.16
CA ARG A 661 -15.65 -16.16 8.26
C ARG A 661 -14.13 -16.09 8.44
N VAL A 662 -13.63 -16.81 9.44
CA VAL A 662 -12.19 -17.06 9.60
C VAL A 662 -11.83 -18.32 8.85
N VAL A 663 -10.78 -18.25 8.04
CA VAL A 663 -10.19 -19.35 7.29
C VAL A 663 -8.76 -19.54 7.79
N GLU A 664 -8.44 -20.75 8.21
CA GLU A 664 -7.08 -21.13 8.59
C GLU A 664 -6.21 -21.23 7.35
N MET A 665 -5.04 -20.60 7.40
CA MET A 665 -3.99 -20.83 6.40
C MET A 665 -3.21 -22.10 6.77
N ASP A 666 -2.26 -22.53 5.92
CA ASP A 666 -1.45 -23.74 6.12
C ASP A 666 -1.10 -23.97 7.60
N SER A 667 -1.24 -25.22 8.06
CA SER A 667 -1.37 -25.61 9.48
C SER A 667 -0.21 -25.20 10.41
N ASP A 668 0.92 -24.77 9.85
CA ASP A 668 2.12 -24.33 10.58
C ASP A 668 2.28 -22.79 10.63
N SER A 669 1.32 -22.01 10.13
CA SER A 669 1.40 -20.54 10.14
C SER A 669 0.53 -19.90 11.23
N ASP A 670 1.09 -18.95 11.98
CA ASP A 670 0.36 -18.09 12.94
C ASP A 670 -0.59 -17.08 12.23
N GLN A 671 -0.73 -17.17 10.91
CA GLN A 671 -1.50 -16.27 10.07
C GLN A 671 -2.91 -16.83 9.83
N ARG A 672 -3.91 -15.96 9.89
CA ARG A 672 -5.29 -16.29 9.58
C ARG A 672 -5.85 -15.33 8.54
N LEU A 673 -6.86 -15.81 7.83
CA LEU A 673 -7.60 -15.01 6.86
C LEU A 673 -9.01 -14.75 7.40
N LEU A 674 -9.39 -13.50 7.52
CA LEU A 674 -10.74 -13.07 7.82
C LEU A 674 -11.40 -12.55 6.54
N ILE A 675 -12.45 -13.23 6.13
CA ILE A 675 -13.26 -12.86 4.97
C ILE A 675 -14.58 -12.33 5.49
N CYS A 676 -14.95 -11.12 5.05
CA CYS A 676 -16.19 -10.50 5.42
C CYS A 676 -16.95 -9.99 4.21
N GLN A 677 -18.26 -9.86 4.37
CA GLN A 677 -19.13 -9.17 3.42
C GLN A 677 -20.02 -8.18 4.17
N LYS A 678 -20.11 -6.96 3.63
CA LYS A 678 -21.01 -5.92 4.17
C LYS A 678 -22.43 -6.13 3.66
N PRO A 679 -23.44 -6.34 4.51
CA PRO A 679 -24.82 -6.51 4.05
C PRO A 679 -25.40 -5.24 3.44
N PHE A 680 -26.38 -5.41 2.57
CA PHE A 680 -27.12 -4.29 1.99
C PHE A 680 -28.35 -3.93 2.82
N PHE A 681 -28.20 -2.93 3.70
CA PHE A 681 -29.31 -2.34 4.44
C PHE A 681 -30.07 -1.33 3.57
N LYS A 682 -31.28 -1.68 3.13
CA LYS A 682 -32.17 -0.77 2.38
C LYS A 682 -33.00 0.07 3.33
N LYS A 683 -32.91 1.39 3.20
CA LYS A 683 -33.84 2.34 3.81
C LYS A 683 -35.17 2.28 3.04
N GLN A 684 -36.26 1.88 3.70
CA GLN A 684 -37.59 2.03 3.10
C GLN A 684 -37.91 3.51 3.01
N ALA A 685 -38.39 3.98 1.86
CA ALA A 685 -38.93 5.32 1.72
C ALA A 685 -40.25 5.37 2.51
N ASN A 686 -40.26 6.15 3.60
CA ASN A 686 -41.50 6.52 4.28
C ASN A 686 -42.15 7.71 3.57
#